data_AF-A0A2H0RWU6-F1
#
_entry.id   AF-A0A2H0RWU6-F1
#
_cell.length_a   1.000
_cell.length_b   1.000
_cell.length_c   1.000
_cell.angle_alpha   90.00
_cell.angle_beta   90.00
_cell.angle_gamma   90.00
#
_symmetry.space_group_name_H-M   'P 1'
#
loop_
_entity.id
_entity.type
_entity.pdbx_description
1 polymer ?
#
loop_
_entity_poly.entity_id
_entity_poly.type
_entity_poly.pdbx_seq_one_letter_code
_entity_poly.pdbx_strand_id
1 'polypeptide(L)'
;MHEDLDVTLVDDGTTVTVTVGQYTVSGETTGSYSGFKTGVSNWSGRTVVDDYRIAYSPAAEEGGSQLQLMQAQIAVSAELTAQLQEEAVILETELAQESAVLLTSVSVRNQELSRIQGVQLFERSSFYVHGNEIEPILQRTLPHIFPENLQAYIEEQAVLLNEEPGHIQDRILMQQSDYRSIARGLLGYYENAMGDLLNASVDMSARVTAGESEHDLMEALRYQRAIAGNGRYLTEIAFYGIHLPTAEELYQEGRQLFGQEHDLLTKIQSEQDRLQTIENFRAGNRAWQLAHGVPDLAVLIGADEGSADNGYQGELSEAQQRRLGRAQRLVETAMSSMLDRRIQMRIVPDDMVIEDRLRYGGNGITYFDVHADEQETAVRGVTGVIQGNLTSVEGAAEGITASGATFLQTARVQFSEGTDISNLGLIDTETNLRSTESLHVPQGGESALFFTLTEEKMVNIWMNGMAMRDVSLTLQGGQLPAGGYSSAHEGAAGESVSLRLPSGTYTVSVRDDTNYDGGTMATGNFTVPLELEMKSFHSANIEGRISIAERPVTMPVSMRVADYIQNQDGQLVKNENYDGLDTTKPKVNGLNADKPVWVVVHGRGDREGSSKMNDLAKALSATGRQVVTSDWEDAAKDNGFGFLEGADWIPAVGSWIASQLKAAGFHGEQIRIAGHSWGSFVAYEIGKNFLGKDGNTENDFGVQSIVALDSAKDPLPVNSYPASEVSFADVSKASWALKSSFFGSSARANSADVSFDLVIPSELQEQNNPFLIPTQKALLDAAQAYLNEHGYAVSCFANLIRAQGEEGFAALNITDLEAGTLPAIPLNAGDADGHMFLDFVQVTDETGTWWQAVPKTLQIP
;
A
#
# COMPACT_ATOMS: atom_id res chain seq x y z
N MET A 1 63.79 -8.50 -4.33
CA MET A 1 64.99 -7.89 -3.72
C MET A 1 64.47 -6.91 -2.69
N HIS A 2 64.72 -7.13 -1.40
CA HIS A 2 64.45 -6.13 -0.37
C HIS A 2 65.79 -5.48 -0.05
N GLU A 3 65.97 -4.23 -0.46
CA GLU A 3 67.05 -3.39 0.07
C GLU A 3 66.50 -2.69 1.32
N ASP A 4 67.16 -2.90 2.45
CA ASP A 4 66.89 -2.15 3.67
C ASP A 4 67.34 -0.70 3.44
N LEU A 5 66.39 0.22 3.33
CA LEU A 5 66.66 1.64 3.22
C LEU A 5 66.87 2.21 4.63
N ASP A 6 68.06 2.78 4.87
CA ASP A 6 68.35 3.50 6.10
C ASP A 6 67.44 4.72 6.21
N VAL A 7 66.62 4.76 7.26
CA VAL A 7 65.77 5.89 7.62
C VAL A 7 66.38 6.62 8.81
N THR A 8 66.73 7.90 8.62
CA THR A 8 67.25 8.75 9.70
C THR A 8 66.24 9.85 9.99
N LEU A 9 65.86 9.99 11.27
CA LEU A 9 64.92 11.02 11.74
C LEU A 9 65.64 11.96 12.73
N VAL A 10 65.58 13.25 12.45
CA VAL A 10 66.18 14.31 13.28
C VAL A 10 65.11 15.35 13.57
N ASP A 11 64.86 15.62 14.85
CA ASP A 11 63.94 16.65 15.34
C ASP A 11 64.73 17.61 16.24
N ASP A 12 64.82 18.87 15.85
CA ASP A 12 65.55 19.90 16.60
C ASP A 12 64.65 20.78 17.48
N GLY A 13 63.36 20.42 17.60
CA GLY A 13 62.36 21.16 18.36
C GLY A 13 61.73 22.33 17.60
N THR A 14 62.16 22.58 16.36
CA THR A 14 61.50 23.50 15.43
C THR A 14 61.17 22.83 14.11
N THR A 15 61.98 21.88 13.64
CA THR A 15 61.82 21.19 12.35
C THR A 15 62.08 19.70 12.52
N VAL A 16 61.24 18.85 11.92
CA VAL A 16 61.48 17.41 11.80
C VAL A 16 61.98 17.12 10.39
N THR A 17 63.09 16.39 10.28
CA THR A 17 63.67 15.94 9.02
C THR A 17 63.77 14.41 8.98
N VAL A 18 63.24 13.81 7.92
CA VAL A 18 63.30 12.37 7.64
C VAL A 18 64.03 12.14 6.33
N THR A 19 65.12 11.39 6.37
CA THR A 19 65.86 11.00 5.17
C THR A 19 65.69 9.50 4.92
N VAL A 20 65.27 9.15 3.71
CA VAL A 20 65.10 7.77 3.23
C VAL A 20 65.86 7.62 1.91
N GLY A 21 67.02 6.97 1.95
CA GLY A 21 67.91 6.87 0.79
C GLY A 21 68.34 8.25 0.27
N GLN A 22 67.93 8.60 -0.95
CA GLN A 22 68.30 9.87 -1.62
C GLN A 22 67.29 10.99 -1.40
N TYR A 23 66.20 10.69 -0.70
CA TYR A 23 65.09 11.61 -0.49
C TYR A 23 65.14 12.14 0.95
N THR A 24 65.04 13.46 1.09
CA THR A 24 64.91 14.11 2.39
C THR A 24 63.61 14.91 2.42
N VAL A 25 62.82 14.68 3.48
CA VAL A 25 61.57 15.38 3.76
C VAL A 25 61.75 16.13 5.07
N SER A 26 61.49 17.43 5.07
CA SER A 26 61.56 18.26 6.30
C SER A 26 60.38 19.21 6.39
N GLY A 27 59.95 19.53 7.61
CA GLY A 27 58.91 20.52 7.87
C GLY A 27 58.88 21.01 9.32
N GLU A 28 58.35 22.22 9.52
CA GLU A 28 58.31 22.90 10.82
C GLU A 28 57.21 22.31 11.73
N THR A 29 57.47 22.26 13.04
CA THR A 29 56.54 21.74 14.05
C THR A 29 55.86 22.89 14.80
N THR A 30 54.53 22.95 14.75
CA THR A 30 53.74 24.09 15.27
C THR A 30 52.98 23.79 16.57
N GLY A 31 53.28 22.67 17.25
CA GLY A 31 52.54 22.20 18.43
C GLY A 31 53.26 22.33 19.78
N SER A 32 52.53 22.67 20.84
CA SER A 32 53.01 22.67 22.23
C SER A 32 52.74 21.32 22.93
N TYR A 33 53.76 20.80 23.61
CA TYR A 33 53.72 19.50 24.30
C TYR A 33 53.00 19.60 25.66
N SER A 34 51.97 18.78 25.88
CA SER A 34 51.52 18.44 27.24
C SER A 34 51.45 16.93 27.40
N GLY A 35 52.28 16.37 28.27
CA GLY A 35 52.30 14.96 28.61
C GLY A 35 51.79 14.74 30.02
N PHE A 36 50.72 13.94 30.18
CA PHE A 36 50.39 13.32 31.46
C PHE A 36 50.87 11.86 31.48
N LYS A 37 51.45 11.47 32.61
CA LYS A 37 52.12 10.19 32.82
C LYS A 37 51.14 9.21 33.47
N THR A 38 50.77 8.15 32.77
CA THR A 38 50.27 6.91 33.37
C THR A 38 51.21 5.78 32.99
N GLY A 39 51.55 4.93 33.97
CA GLY A 39 52.59 3.92 33.83
C GLY A 39 52.24 2.82 32.83
N VAL A 40 53.32 2.22 32.30
CA VAL A 40 53.41 1.17 31.27
C VAL A 40 53.49 1.73 29.84
N SER A 41 54.60 1.37 29.20
CA SER A 41 55.20 1.91 27.97
C SER A 41 54.32 1.79 26.72
N ASN A 42 53.88 2.94 26.20
CA ASN A 42 53.78 3.24 24.76
C ASN A 42 53.67 4.77 24.61
N TRP A 43 54.66 5.40 23.96
CA TRP A 43 54.54 6.79 23.52
C TRP A 43 53.89 6.78 22.15
N SER A 44 52.62 7.17 22.06
CA SER A 44 52.00 7.55 20.78
C SER A 44 51.82 9.06 20.78
N GLY A 45 52.83 9.78 20.27
CA GLY A 45 52.71 11.19 19.93
C GLY A 45 52.43 11.31 18.43
N ARG A 46 51.36 12.02 18.06
CA ARG A 46 51.09 12.39 16.67
C ARG A 46 51.64 13.79 16.45
N THR A 47 52.74 13.91 15.73
CA THR A 47 53.24 15.20 15.23
C THR A 47 52.59 15.46 13.87
N VAL A 48 51.85 16.55 13.75
CA VAL A 48 51.31 17.03 12.46
C VAL A 48 52.32 18.04 11.93
N VAL A 49 52.79 17.83 10.69
CA VAL A 49 53.73 18.70 9.99
C VAL A 49 52.95 19.34 8.85
N ASP A 50 52.67 20.64 8.96
CA ASP A 50 51.70 21.32 8.09
C ASP A 50 52.29 21.76 6.74
N ASP A 51 53.63 21.86 6.62
CA ASP A 51 54.31 22.22 5.38
C ASP A 51 55.56 21.34 5.17
N TYR A 52 55.55 20.48 4.16
CA TYR A 52 56.72 19.65 3.81
C TYR A 52 57.33 20.06 2.47
N ARG A 53 58.67 20.03 2.40
CA ARG A 53 59.42 20.14 1.14
C ARG A 53 60.16 18.84 0.85
N ILE A 54 59.97 18.29 -0.35
CA ILE A 54 60.71 17.15 -0.86
C ILE A 54 61.78 17.68 -1.82
N ALA A 55 63.05 17.47 -1.49
CA ALA A 55 64.17 17.83 -2.35
C ALA A 55 64.84 16.57 -2.90
N TYR A 56 64.93 16.46 -4.22
CA TYR A 56 65.70 15.43 -4.92
C TYR A 56 67.03 16.04 -5.38
N SER A 57 68.15 15.46 -4.96
CA SER A 57 69.49 15.93 -5.36
C SER A 57 70.18 14.86 -6.19
N PRO A 58 70.19 14.95 -7.53
CA PRO A 58 70.93 14.00 -8.34
C PRO A 58 72.42 14.33 -8.24
N ALA A 59 73.18 13.38 -7.72
CA ALA A 59 74.63 13.38 -7.84
C ALA A 59 75.01 13.37 -9.33
N ALA A 60 75.88 14.31 -9.70
CA ALA A 60 76.35 14.52 -11.05
C ALA A 60 77.15 13.31 -11.55
N GLU A 61 76.68 12.65 -12.61
CA GLU A 61 77.55 11.99 -13.58
C GLU A 61 77.05 12.29 -15.01
N GLU A 62 77.96 12.87 -15.78
CA GLU A 62 77.79 13.27 -17.17
C GLU A 62 77.78 12.06 -18.11
N GLY A 63 76.96 12.16 -19.17
CA GLY A 63 77.38 11.65 -20.48
C GLY A 63 76.84 10.28 -20.89
N GLY A 64 75.55 10.22 -21.23
CA GLY A 64 75.02 9.22 -22.16
C GLY A 64 73.72 8.57 -21.71
N SER A 65 72.56 9.21 -21.93
CA SER A 65 71.29 8.56 -21.57
C SER A 65 70.06 8.93 -22.38
N GLN A 66 70.08 9.91 -23.30
CA GLN A 66 68.84 10.28 -24.00
C GLN A 66 68.32 9.18 -24.95
N LEU A 67 69.22 8.44 -25.62
CA LEU A 67 68.80 7.36 -26.52
C LEU A 67 68.35 6.10 -25.75
N GLN A 68 68.98 5.83 -24.60
CA GLN A 68 68.61 4.70 -23.74
C GLN A 68 67.30 4.96 -22.97
N LEU A 69 67.06 6.20 -22.54
CA LEU A 69 65.77 6.61 -21.98
C LEU A 69 64.64 6.48 -22.99
N MET A 70 64.87 6.87 -24.25
CA MET A 70 63.86 6.75 -25.30
C MET A 70 63.57 5.27 -25.66
N GLN A 71 64.60 4.42 -25.68
CA GLN A 71 64.41 2.97 -25.89
C GLN A 71 63.71 2.29 -24.72
N ALA A 72 64.01 2.69 -23.47
CA ALA A 72 63.32 2.19 -22.29
C ALA A 72 61.85 2.64 -22.26
N GLN A 73 61.55 3.89 -22.63
CA GLN A 73 60.16 4.37 -22.74
C GLN A 73 59.36 3.63 -23.81
N ILE A 74 59.97 3.30 -24.95
CA ILE A 74 59.30 2.50 -26.00
C ILE A 74 59.02 1.07 -25.52
N ALA A 75 59.97 0.45 -24.82
CA ALA A 75 59.79 -0.91 -24.28
C ALA A 75 58.70 -0.96 -23.21
N VAL A 76 58.70 -0.02 -22.27
CA VAL A 76 57.67 0.09 -21.22
C VAL A 76 56.29 0.37 -21.80
N SER A 77 56.19 1.22 -22.83
CA SER A 77 54.92 1.51 -23.51
C SER A 77 54.34 0.27 -24.23
N ALA A 78 55.20 -0.53 -24.88
CA ALA A 78 54.77 -1.75 -25.55
C ALA A 78 54.29 -2.83 -24.56
N GLU A 79 55.00 -2.98 -23.43
CA GLU A 79 54.65 -3.94 -22.38
C GLU A 79 53.36 -3.54 -21.65
N LEU A 80 53.18 -2.25 -21.35
CA LEU A 80 51.94 -1.73 -20.78
C LEU A 80 50.75 -1.91 -21.72
N THR A 81 50.94 -1.71 -23.03
CA THR A 81 49.90 -1.93 -24.03
C THR A 81 49.48 -3.40 -24.12
N ALA A 82 50.45 -4.33 -24.01
CA ALA A 82 50.17 -5.76 -24.01
C ALA A 82 49.42 -6.19 -22.73
N GLN A 83 49.79 -5.67 -21.56
CA GLN A 83 49.07 -5.93 -20.30
C GLN A 83 47.63 -5.41 -20.35
N LEU A 84 47.41 -4.19 -20.86
CA LEU A 84 46.06 -3.64 -20.99
C LEU A 84 45.18 -4.43 -21.96
N GLN A 85 45.77 -5.02 -23.02
CA GLN A 85 45.03 -5.89 -23.94
C GLN A 85 44.66 -7.24 -23.29
N GLU A 86 45.54 -7.81 -22.47
CA GLU A 86 45.25 -9.05 -21.74
C GLU A 86 44.18 -8.83 -20.68
N GLU A 87 44.26 -7.72 -19.94
CA GLU A 87 43.28 -7.34 -18.92
C GLU A 87 41.91 -7.03 -19.53
N ALA A 88 41.85 -6.39 -20.70
CA ALA A 88 40.61 -6.15 -21.43
C ALA A 88 39.91 -7.45 -21.87
N VAL A 89 40.65 -8.48 -22.30
CA VAL A 89 40.09 -9.78 -22.67
C VAL A 89 39.55 -10.53 -21.45
N ILE A 90 40.23 -10.43 -20.30
CA ILE A 90 39.75 -11.00 -19.04
C ILE A 90 38.45 -10.32 -18.61
N LEU A 91 38.39 -8.98 -18.63
CA LEU A 91 37.19 -8.20 -18.33
C LEU A 91 36.02 -8.50 -19.27
N GLU A 92 36.24 -8.64 -20.58
CA GLU A 92 35.19 -9.05 -21.52
C GLU A 92 34.66 -10.47 -21.21
N THR A 93 35.54 -11.38 -20.79
CA THR A 93 35.17 -12.75 -20.45
C THR A 93 34.39 -12.82 -19.13
N GLU A 94 34.82 -12.06 -18.13
CA GLU A 94 34.12 -11.92 -16.83
C GLU A 94 32.77 -11.25 -17.01
N LEU A 95 32.67 -10.16 -17.79
CA LEU A 95 31.42 -9.48 -18.08
C LEU A 95 30.43 -10.37 -18.85
N ALA A 96 30.92 -11.21 -19.77
CA ALA A 96 30.08 -12.18 -20.48
C ALA A 96 29.55 -13.28 -19.53
N GLN A 97 30.37 -13.75 -18.58
CA GLN A 97 29.94 -14.69 -17.54
C GLN A 97 28.96 -14.05 -16.56
N GLU A 98 29.22 -12.83 -16.10
CA GLU A 98 28.37 -12.10 -15.16
C GLU A 98 27.03 -11.74 -15.81
N SER A 99 27.02 -11.35 -17.09
CA SER A 99 25.79 -11.12 -17.86
C SER A 99 24.95 -12.39 -18.04
N ALA A 100 25.58 -13.55 -18.25
CA ALA A 100 24.87 -14.84 -18.31
C ALA A 100 24.27 -15.26 -16.95
N VAL A 101 24.94 -14.91 -15.84
CA VAL A 101 24.45 -15.12 -14.47
C VAL A 101 23.36 -14.11 -14.09
N LEU A 102 23.46 -12.85 -14.52
CA LEU A 102 22.44 -11.82 -14.31
C LEU A 102 21.15 -12.13 -15.08
N LEU A 103 21.25 -12.60 -16.32
CA LEU A 103 20.09 -13.01 -17.11
C LEU A 103 19.34 -14.22 -16.53
N THR A 104 19.99 -15.05 -15.71
CA THR A 104 19.38 -16.22 -15.05
C THR A 104 19.00 -15.95 -13.59
N SER A 105 19.55 -14.92 -12.94
CA SER A 105 19.28 -14.55 -11.54
C SER A 105 18.31 -13.39 -11.36
N VAL A 106 17.95 -12.67 -12.43
CA VAL A 106 16.75 -11.81 -12.48
C VAL A 106 15.50 -12.71 -12.64
N SER A 107 15.37 -13.70 -11.75
CA SER A 107 14.11 -14.36 -11.47
C SER A 107 13.30 -13.37 -10.61
N VAL A 108 12.45 -12.61 -11.30
CA VAL A 108 11.61 -11.53 -10.76
C VAL A 108 10.72 -12.08 -9.64
N ARG A 109 11.09 -11.82 -8.38
CA ARG A 109 10.21 -11.95 -7.20
C ARG A 109 9.50 -10.64 -6.89
N ASN A 110 9.00 -9.97 -7.92
CA ASN A 110 8.13 -8.82 -7.77
C ASN A 110 6.83 -9.16 -8.46
N GLN A 111 5.86 -9.67 -7.71
CA GLN A 111 4.58 -10.19 -8.22
C GLN A 111 3.89 -9.17 -9.15
N GLU A 112 4.05 -7.88 -8.89
CA GLU A 112 3.46 -6.82 -9.71
C GLU A 112 4.15 -6.65 -11.07
N LEU A 113 5.48 -6.82 -11.13
CA LEU A 113 6.20 -6.85 -12.41
C LEU A 113 5.86 -8.12 -13.21
N SER A 114 5.75 -9.27 -12.54
CA SER A 114 5.29 -10.51 -13.17
C SER A 114 3.86 -10.37 -13.71
N ARG A 115 2.97 -9.65 -13.01
CA ARG A 115 1.61 -9.35 -13.48
C ARG A 115 1.61 -8.48 -14.72
N ILE A 116 2.35 -7.36 -14.72
CA ILE A 116 2.46 -6.46 -15.88
C ILE A 116 3.04 -7.22 -17.09
N GLN A 117 4.07 -8.04 -16.86
CA GLN A 117 4.64 -8.90 -17.90
C GLN A 117 3.63 -9.93 -18.41
N GLY A 118 2.85 -10.53 -17.50
CA GLY A 118 1.81 -11.50 -17.84
C GLY A 118 0.73 -10.92 -18.75
N VAL A 119 0.26 -9.70 -18.46
CA VAL A 119 -0.72 -8.99 -19.31
C VAL A 119 -0.14 -8.72 -20.70
N GLN A 120 1.09 -8.20 -20.77
CA GLN A 120 1.76 -7.93 -22.06
C GLN A 120 2.00 -9.20 -22.88
N LEU A 121 2.36 -10.31 -22.23
CA LEU A 121 2.50 -11.61 -22.88
C LEU A 121 1.15 -12.11 -23.38
N PHE A 122 0.08 -11.96 -22.58
CA PHE A 122 -1.27 -12.35 -22.98
C PHE A 122 -1.76 -11.57 -24.19
N GLU A 123 -1.62 -10.24 -24.23
CA GLU A 123 -1.99 -9.39 -25.37
C GLU A 123 -1.24 -9.76 -26.67
N ARG A 124 0.00 -10.23 -26.55
CA ARG A 124 0.83 -10.68 -27.68
C ARG A 124 0.57 -12.13 -28.08
N SER A 125 -0.12 -12.89 -27.23
CA SER A 125 -0.32 -14.32 -27.43
C SER A 125 -1.41 -14.61 -28.44
N SER A 126 -1.36 -15.78 -29.07
CA SER A 126 -2.46 -16.31 -29.88
C SER A 126 -3.73 -16.64 -29.07
N PHE A 127 -3.67 -16.59 -27.73
CA PHE A 127 -4.80 -16.84 -26.83
C PHE A 127 -5.55 -15.57 -26.41
N TYR A 128 -5.09 -14.40 -26.87
CA TYR A 128 -5.73 -13.12 -26.57
C TYR A 128 -7.16 -13.09 -27.13
N VAL A 129 -8.11 -12.77 -26.26
CA VAL A 129 -9.51 -12.56 -26.64
C VAL A 129 -9.81 -11.08 -26.49
N HIS A 130 -10.06 -10.43 -27.61
CA HIS A 130 -10.22 -8.98 -27.63
C HIS A 130 -11.60 -8.62 -27.06
N GLY A 131 -11.71 -7.51 -26.31
CA GLY A 131 -12.98 -7.14 -25.66
C GLY A 131 -14.18 -6.94 -26.61
N ASN A 132 -13.93 -6.74 -27.91
CA ASN A 132 -14.97 -6.66 -28.95
C ASN A 132 -15.48 -8.05 -29.41
N GLU A 133 -14.82 -9.14 -29.02
CA GLU A 133 -15.23 -10.51 -29.30
C GLU A 133 -16.28 -11.04 -28.30
N ILE A 134 -16.49 -10.34 -27.19
CA ILE A 134 -17.48 -10.71 -26.17
C ILE A 134 -18.89 -10.82 -26.77
N GLU A 135 -19.30 -9.86 -27.60
CA GLU A 135 -20.64 -9.86 -28.19
C GLU A 135 -20.82 -11.02 -29.19
N PRO A 136 -19.89 -11.26 -30.15
CA PRO A 136 -19.90 -12.49 -30.97
C PRO A 136 -19.91 -13.80 -30.16
N ILE A 137 -19.16 -13.86 -29.06
CA ILE A 137 -19.10 -15.03 -28.17
C ILE A 137 -20.46 -15.27 -27.51
N LEU A 138 -21.08 -14.23 -26.97
CA LEU A 138 -22.42 -14.30 -26.39
C LEU A 138 -23.46 -14.64 -27.46
N GLN A 139 -23.37 -14.08 -28.67
CA GLN A 139 -24.26 -14.43 -29.80
C GLN A 139 -24.21 -15.90 -30.16
N ARG A 140 -23.01 -16.50 -30.14
CA ARG A 140 -22.82 -17.92 -30.46
C ARG A 140 -23.33 -18.85 -29.35
N THR A 141 -23.17 -18.44 -28.10
CA THR A 141 -23.41 -19.31 -26.93
C THR A 141 -24.83 -19.17 -26.38
N LEU A 142 -25.39 -17.97 -26.46
CA LEU A 142 -26.73 -17.62 -26.03
C LEU A 142 -27.50 -16.96 -27.17
N PRO A 143 -27.67 -17.60 -28.34
CA PRO A 143 -28.28 -16.94 -29.51
C PRO A 143 -29.70 -16.42 -29.26
N HIS A 144 -30.41 -17.00 -28.30
CA HIS A 144 -31.79 -16.68 -27.95
C HIS A 144 -31.95 -15.32 -27.23
N ILE A 145 -30.90 -14.79 -26.62
CA ILE A 145 -30.95 -13.46 -26.00
C ILE A 145 -30.63 -12.33 -26.99
N PHE A 146 -30.39 -12.61 -28.27
CA PHE A 146 -30.05 -11.58 -29.26
C PHE A 146 -31.23 -11.18 -30.15
N PRO A 147 -31.28 -9.93 -30.65
CA PRO A 147 -32.45 -9.37 -31.33
C PRO A 147 -33.05 -10.26 -32.43
N GLU A 148 -32.22 -11.03 -33.13
CA GLU A 148 -32.62 -11.92 -34.22
C GLU A 148 -33.52 -13.08 -33.74
N ASN A 149 -33.35 -13.54 -32.50
CA ASN A 149 -34.09 -14.65 -31.90
C ASN A 149 -34.92 -14.25 -30.66
N LEU A 150 -34.71 -13.03 -30.15
CA LEU A 150 -35.24 -12.55 -28.88
C LEU A 150 -36.77 -12.60 -28.83
N GLN A 151 -37.44 -12.21 -29.91
CA GLN A 151 -38.91 -12.20 -29.96
C GLN A 151 -39.50 -13.61 -29.85
N ALA A 152 -38.94 -14.59 -30.58
CA ALA A 152 -39.38 -15.98 -30.52
C ALA A 152 -39.14 -16.58 -29.13
N TYR A 153 -38.00 -16.25 -28.51
CA TYR A 153 -37.67 -16.70 -27.16
C TYR A 153 -38.59 -16.07 -26.09
N ILE A 154 -38.91 -14.78 -26.20
CA ILE A 154 -39.88 -14.10 -25.33
C ILE A 154 -41.24 -14.79 -25.40
N GLU A 155 -41.73 -15.08 -26.61
CA GLU A 155 -43.02 -15.73 -26.82
C GLU A 155 -43.04 -17.15 -26.23
N GLU A 156 -41.95 -17.92 -26.40
CA GLU A 156 -41.81 -19.25 -25.81
C GLU A 156 -41.81 -19.21 -24.27
N GLN A 157 -41.03 -18.31 -23.67
CA GLN A 157 -40.94 -18.16 -22.22
C GLN A 157 -42.23 -17.62 -21.60
N ALA A 158 -42.93 -16.70 -22.28
CA ALA A 158 -44.23 -16.18 -21.86
C ALA A 158 -45.28 -17.30 -21.74
N VAL A 159 -45.32 -18.21 -22.73
CA VAL A 159 -46.18 -19.39 -22.69
C VAL A 159 -45.78 -20.35 -21.57
N LEU A 160 -44.47 -20.61 -21.41
CA LEU A 160 -43.96 -21.54 -20.40
C LEU A 160 -44.25 -21.08 -18.97
N LEU A 161 -44.10 -19.78 -18.70
CA LEU A 161 -44.24 -19.18 -17.37
C LEU A 161 -45.66 -18.63 -17.12
N ASN A 162 -46.53 -18.65 -18.13
CA ASN A 162 -47.87 -18.05 -18.08
C ASN A 162 -47.83 -16.56 -17.67
N GLU A 163 -46.90 -15.81 -18.28
CA GLU A 163 -46.69 -14.38 -18.06
C GLU A 163 -46.89 -13.59 -19.36
N GLU A 164 -47.15 -12.28 -19.25
CA GLU A 164 -47.22 -11.39 -20.41
C GLU A 164 -45.83 -11.21 -21.05
N PRO A 165 -45.70 -11.24 -22.40
CA PRO A 165 -44.43 -11.08 -23.11
C PRO A 165 -43.60 -9.85 -22.70
N GLY A 166 -44.25 -8.74 -22.33
CA GLY A 166 -43.55 -7.54 -21.88
C GLY A 166 -42.73 -7.75 -20.59
N HIS A 167 -43.25 -8.51 -19.63
CA HIS A 167 -42.51 -8.79 -18.39
C HIS A 167 -41.32 -9.72 -18.63
N ILE A 168 -41.47 -10.67 -19.56
CA ILE A 168 -40.39 -11.54 -20.01
C ILE A 168 -39.32 -10.74 -20.74
N GLN A 169 -39.71 -9.79 -21.58
CA GLN A 169 -38.81 -8.89 -22.29
C GLN A 169 -37.96 -8.05 -21.33
N ASP A 170 -38.58 -7.41 -20.33
CA ASP A 170 -37.86 -6.61 -19.33
C ASP A 170 -36.86 -7.45 -18.53
N ARG A 171 -37.25 -8.68 -18.16
CA ARG A 171 -36.37 -9.63 -17.47
C ARG A 171 -35.18 -10.04 -18.35
N ILE A 172 -35.39 -10.30 -19.63
CA ILE A 172 -34.32 -10.68 -20.55
C ILE A 172 -33.37 -9.50 -20.83
N LEU A 173 -33.88 -8.27 -20.95
CA LEU A 173 -33.05 -7.08 -21.12
C LEU A 173 -32.15 -6.85 -19.90
N MET A 174 -32.67 -7.08 -18.69
CA MET A 174 -31.87 -7.05 -17.46
C MET A 174 -30.81 -8.17 -17.48
N GLN A 175 -31.21 -9.40 -17.82
CA GLN A 175 -30.30 -10.54 -17.93
C GLN A 175 -29.20 -10.33 -18.99
N GLN A 176 -29.47 -9.66 -20.11
CA GLN A 176 -28.45 -9.33 -21.12
C GLN A 176 -27.34 -8.46 -20.54
N SER A 177 -27.71 -7.46 -19.72
CA SER A 177 -26.74 -6.62 -19.02
C SER A 177 -25.91 -7.47 -18.05
N ASP A 178 -26.56 -8.37 -17.31
CA ASP A 178 -25.89 -9.27 -16.36
C ASP A 178 -24.94 -10.23 -17.08
N TYR A 179 -25.35 -10.86 -18.18
CA TYR A 179 -24.49 -11.76 -18.96
C TYR A 179 -23.28 -11.05 -19.54
N ARG A 180 -23.42 -9.80 -20.00
CA ARG A 180 -22.26 -8.99 -20.46
C ARG A 180 -21.31 -8.67 -19.31
N SER A 181 -21.84 -8.34 -18.14
CA SER A 181 -21.04 -8.08 -16.94
C SER A 181 -20.29 -9.34 -16.49
N ILE A 182 -20.98 -10.48 -16.41
CA ILE A 182 -20.41 -11.78 -16.07
C ILE A 182 -19.34 -12.18 -17.09
N ALA A 183 -19.61 -12.07 -18.39
CA ALA A 183 -18.65 -12.40 -19.44
C ALA A 183 -17.39 -11.54 -19.37
N ARG A 184 -17.52 -10.23 -19.08
CA ARG A 184 -16.36 -9.34 -18.85
C ARG A 184 -15.58 -9.75 -17.61
N GLY A 185 -16.26 -10.05 -16.51
CA GLY A 185 -15.62 -10.52 -15.28
C GLY A 185 -14.84 -11.82 -15.51
N LEU A 186 -15.47 -12.81 -16.15
CA LEU A 186 -14.84 -14.06 -16.54
C LEU A 186 -13.63 -13.84 -17.46
N LEU A 187 -13.73 -12.91 -18.41
CA LEU A 187 -12.62 -12.57 -19.30
C LEU A 187 -11.43 -11.99 -18.55
N GLY A 188 -11.65 -11.11 -17.56
CA GLY A 188 -10.58 -10.60 -16.71
C GLY A 188 -9.90 -11.70 -15.88
N TYR A 189 -10.66 -12.68 -15.38
CA TYR A 189 -10.07 -13.85 -14.71
C TYR A 189 -9.27 -14.73 -15.67
N TYR A 190 -9.76 -14.93 -16.90
CA TYR A 190 -9.06 -15.66 -17.94
C TYR A 190 -7.75 -14.97 -18.32
N GLU A 191 -7.77 -13.65 -18.53
CA GLU A 191 -6.59 -12.83 -18.81
C GLU A 191 -5.52 -13.00 -17.73
N ASN A 192 -5.87 -12.86 -16.45
CA ASN A 192 -4.92 -13.03 -15.36
C ASN A 192 -4.32 -14.45 -15.32
N ALA A 193 -5.16 -15.47 -15.36
CA ALA A 193 -4.70 -16.86 -15.32
C ALA A 193 -3.83 -17.21 -16.55
N MET A 194 -4.18 -16.67 -17.72
CA MET A 194 -3.38 -16.86 -18.94
C MET A 194 -2.06 -16.11 -18.88
N GLY A 195 -2.02 -14.91 -18.30
CA GLY A 195 -0.77 -14.17 -18.05
C GLY A 195 0.20 -14.96 -17.18
N ASP A 196 -0.28 -15.58 -16.10
CA ASP A 196 0.53 -16.43 -15.22
C ASP A 196 1.05 -17.68 -15.95
N LEU A 197 0.20 -18.35 -16.72
CA LEU A 197 0.58 -19.54 -17.48
C LEU A 197 1.57 -19.22 -18.62
N LEU A 198 1.42 -18.07 -19.27
CA LEU A 198 2.34 -17.60 -20.31
C LEU A 198 3.69 -17.20 -19.72
N ASN A 199 3.71 -16.53 -18.57
CA ASN A 199 4.95 -16.25 -17.83
C ASN A 199 5.71 -17.54 -17.51
N ALA A 200 5.02 -18.53 -16.94
CA ALA A 200 5.64 -19.82 -16.62
C ALA A 200 6.14 -20.55 -17.88
N SER A 201 5.43 -20.42 -19.00
CA SER A 201 5.84 -21.00 -20.28
C SER A 201 7.07 -20.32 -20.90
N VAL A 202 7.18 -18.99 -20.78
CA VAL A 202 8.37 -18.22 -21.20
C VAL A 202 9.58 -18.57 -20.33
N ASP A 203 9.40 -18.64 -19.00
CA ASP A 203 10.45 -19.09 -18.07
C ASP A 203 10.93 -20.51 -18.41
N MET A 204 9.98 -21.43 -18.61
CA MET A 204 10.29 -22.78 -19.07
C MET A 204 11.10 -22.76 -20.36
N SER A 205 10.74 -21.93 -21.34
CA SER A 205 11.46 -21.82 -22.62
C SER A 205 12.91 -21.33 -22.43
N ALA A 206 13.13 -20.37 -21.53
CA ALA A 206 14.46 -19.89 -21.16
C ALA A 206 15.29 -21.00 -20.50
N ARG A 207 14.70 -21.77 -19.58
CA ARG A 207 15.37 -22.86 -18.85
C ARG A 207 15.72 -24.05 -19.73
N VAL A 208 14.84 -24.42 -20.65
CA VAL A 208 15.16 -25.42 -21.70
C VAL A 208 16.33 -24.94 -22.56
N THR A 209 16.38 -23.64 -22.90
CA THR A 209 17.50 -23.05 -23.67
C THR A 209 18.80 -23.07 -22.85
N ALA A 210 18.72 -22.97 -21.53
CA ALA A 210 19.84 -23.12 -20.60
C ALA A 210 20.26 -24.59 -20.34
N GLY A 211 19.60 -25.57 -20.97
CA GLY A 211 19.97 -26.98 -20.89
C GLY A 211 19.22 -27.80 -19.84
N GLU A 212 18.18 -27.25 -19.20
CA GLU A 212 17.32 -28.02 -18.31
C GLU A 212 16.43 -29.02 -19.06
N SER A 213 15.97 -30.06 -18.33
CA SER A 213 15.12 -31.12 -18.85
C SER A 213 13.74 -30.58 -19.25
N GLU A 214 13.45 -30.55 -20.55
CA GLU A 214 12.14 -30.18 -21.10
C GLU A 214 11.00 -31.04 -20.54
N HIS A 215 11.29 -32.31 -20.21
CA HIS A 215 10.29 -33.23 -19.66
C HIS A 215 9.80 -32.78 -18.27
N ASP A 216 10.72 -32.47 -17.36
CA ASP A 216 10.40 -32.13 -15.98
C ASP A 216 9.68 -30.78 -15.89
N LEU A 217 10.10 -29.83 -16.73
CA LEU A 217 9.45 -28.53 -16.85
C LEU A 217 8.05 -28.64 -17.45
N MET A 218 7.82 -29.58 -18.36
CA MET A 218 6.50 -29.82 -18.93
C MET A 218 5.52 -30.39 -17.90
N GLU A 219 5.99 -31.24 -16.98
CA GLU A 219 5.16 -31.71 -15.86
C GLU A 219 4.79 -30.56 -14.91
N ALA A 220 5.73 -29.65 -14.63
CA ALA A 220 5.46 -28.47 -13.82
C ALA A 220 4.42 -27.55 -14.49
N LEU A 221 4.52 -27.31 -15.80
CA LEU A 221 3.56 -26.50 -16.55
C LEU A 221 2.16 -27.16 -16.57
N ARG A 222 2.08 -28.49 -16.74
CA ARG A 222 0.81 -29.24 -16.64
C ARG A 222 0.19 -29.10 -15.25
N TYR A 223 1.00 -29.14 -14.20
CA TYR A 223 0.54 -28.97 -12.82
C TYR A 223 0.00 -27.55 -12.57
N GLN A 224 0.73 -26.51 -13.00
CA GLN A 224 0.25 -25.13 -12.90
C GLN A 224 -1.02 -24.89 -13.70
N ARG A 225 -1.12 -25.45 -14.91
CA ARG A 225 -2.35 -25.44 -15.70
C ARG A 225 -3.50 -26.15 -14.97
N ALA A 226 -3.25 -27.27 -14.30
CA ALA A 226 -4.28 -27.96 -13.54
C ALA A 226 -4.77 -27.13 -12.34
N ILE A 227 -3.87 -26.42 -11.64
CA ILE A 227 -4.22 -25.48 -10.57
C ILE A 227 -5.07 -24.34 -11.12
N ALA A 228 -4.62 -23.70 -12.20
CA ALA A 228 -5.36 -22.62 -12.84
C ALA A 228 -6.75 -23.11 -13.31
N GLY A 229 -6.80 -24.30 -13.91
CA GLY A 229 -8.02 -24.95 -14.41
C GLY A 229 -9.02 -25.35 -13.34
N ASN A 230 -8.59 -25.59 -12.10
CA ASN A 230 -9.47 -25.82 -10.95
C ASN A 230 -10.16 -24.54 -10.48
N GLY A 231 -9.71 -23.37 -10.94
CA GLY A 231 -10.47 -22.13 -10.81
C GLY A 231 -11.78 -22.22 -11.59
N ARG A 232 -12.91 -22.08 -10.88
CA ARG A 232 -14.27 -22.04 -11.43
C ARG A 232 -14.40 -21.17 -12.69
N TYR A 233 -13.63 -20.08 -12.76
CA TYR A 233 -13.69 -19.11 -13.84
C TYR A 233 -13.12 -19.59 -15.18
N LEU A 234 -12.06 -20.43 -15.20
CA LEU A 234 -11.53 -20.97 -16.46
C LEU A 234 -12.47 -22.02 -17.06
N THR A 235 -13.06 -22.86 -16.22
CA THR A 235 -14.05 -23.85 -16.68
C THR A 235 -15.36 -23.17 -17.12
N GLU A 236 -15.78 -22.09 -16.47
CA GLU A 236 -16.93 -21.29 -16.88
C GLU A 236 -16.68 -20.52 -18.19
N ILE A 237 -15.48 -19.99 -18.42
CA ILE A 237 -15.21 -19.28 -19.68
C ILE A 237 -15.15 -20.23 -20.88
N ALA A 238 -14.74 -21.49 -20.66
CA ALA A 238 -14.79 -22.53 -21.69
C ALA A 238 -16.23 -22.84 -22.14
N PHE A 239 -17.24 -22.64 -21.27
CA PHE A 239 -18.65 -22.74 -21.65
C PHE A 239 -19.04 -21.72 -22.73
N TYR A 240 -18.36 -20.56 -22.76
CA TYR A 240 -18.53 -19.55 -23.79
C TYR A 240 -17.77 -19.88 -25.10
N GLY A 241 -17.17 -21.08 -25.18
CA GLY A 241 -16.42 -21.54 -26.35
C GLY A 241 -15.08 -20.83 -26.52
N ILE A 242 -14.52 -20.32 -25.43
CA ILE A 242 -13.13 -19.85 -25.38
C ILE A 242 -12.22 -21.08 -25.19
N HIS A 243 -11.21 -21.21 -26.04
CA HIS A 243 -10.28 -22.34 -26.02
C HIS A 243 -9.36 -22.24 -24.80
N LEU A 244 -9.34 -23.28 -23.96
CA LEU A 244 -8.35 -23.40 -22.89
C LEU A 244 -7.13 -24.15 -23.42
N PRO A 245 -5.96 -23.49 -23.57
CA PRO A 245 -4.81 -24.14 -24.17
C PRO A 245 -4.30 -25.29 -23.30
N THR A 246 -3.79 -26.32 -23.98
CA THR A 246 -3.02 -27.41 -23.40
C THR A 246 -1.65 -26.93 -22.92
N ALA A 247 -0.96 -27.71 -22.08
CA ALA A 247 0.40 -27.36 -21.67
C ALA A 247 1.36 -27.30 -22.86
N GLU A 248 1.13 -28.17 -23.86
CA GLU A 248 1.88 -28.19 -25.11
C GLU A 248 1.64 -26.93 -25.95
N GLU A 249 0.39 -26.47 -26.07
CA GLU A 249 0.07 -25.21 -26.75
C GLU A 249 0.66 -24.00 -26.01
N LEU A 250 0.53 -23.96 -24.68
CA LEU A 250 1.16 -22.93 -23.84
C LEU A 250 2.67 -22.88 -24.06
N TYR A 251 3.33 -24.04 -24.10
CA TYR A 251 4.77 -24.15 -24.33
C TYR A 251 5.21 -23.66 -25.71
N GLN A 252 4.48 -24.02 -26.77
CA GLN A 252 4.79 -23.50 -28.11
C GLN A 252 4.63 -21.99 -28.18
N GLU A 253 3.57 -21.45 -27.56
CA GLU A 253 3.35 -20.00 -27.48
C GLU A 253 4.45 -19.30 -26.68
N GLY A 254 4.83 -19.87 -25.52
CA GLY A 254 5.92 -19.34 -24.69
C GLY A 254 7.26 -19.33 -25.41
N ARG A 255 7.56 -20.37 -26.20
CA ARG A 255 8.76 -20.39 -27.06
C ARG A 255 8.73 -19.31 -28.13
N GLN A 256 7.59 -19.08 -28.76
CA GLN A 256 7.42 -18.02 -29.74
C GLN A 256 7.64 -16.64 -29.08
N LEU A 257 6.98 -16.38 -27.95
CA LEU A 257 7.08 -15.12 -27.21
C LEU A 257 8.51 -14.89 -26.70
N PHE A 258 9.15 -15.92 -26.13
CA PHE A 258 10.55 -15.87 -25.71
C PHE A 258 11.49 -15.52 -26.87
N GLY A 259 11.30 -16.15 -28.04
CA GLY A 259 12.10 -15.84 -29.24
C GLY A 259 11.95 -14.38 -29.70
N GLN A 260 10.72 -13.85 -29.70
CA GLN A 260 10.48 -12.45 -30.03
C GLN A 260 11.12 -11.49 -29.03
N GLU A 261 11.07 -11.82 -27.73
CA GLU A 261 11.66 -11.00 -26.68
C GLU A 261 13.19 -11.02 -26.74
N HIS A 262 13.77 -12.21 -26.94
CA HIS A 262 15.21 -12.37 -27.14
C HIS A 262 15.70 -11.57 -28.37
N ASP A 263 14.97 -11.60 -29.49
CA ASP A 263 15.31 -10.81 -30.68
C ASP A 263 15.23 -9.30 -30.42
N LEU A 264 14.25 -8.86 -29.62
CA LEU A 264 14.11 -7.45 -29.22
C LEU A 264 15.28 -7.03 -28.32
N LEU A 265 15.61 -7.81 -27.29
CA LEU A 265 16.74 -7.56 -26.41
C LEU A 265 18.06 -7.53 -27.18
N THR A 266 18.26 -8.44 -28.13
CA THR A 266 19.43 -8.45 -29.01
C THR A 266 19.53 -7.18 -29.85
N LYS A 267 18.39 -6.68 -30.37
CA LYS A 267 18.34 -5.40 -31.10
C LYS A 267 18.66 -4.22 -30.20
N ILE A 268 18.09 -4.17 -28.99
CA ILE A 268 18.35 -3.11 -28.01
C ILE A 268 19.83 -3.10 -27.64
N GLN A 269 20.41 -4.26 -27.34
CA GLN A 269 21.83 -4.39 -27.04
C GLN A 269 22.68 -3.91 -28.22
N SER A 270 22.37 -4.35 -29.45
CA SER A 270 23.10 -3.90 -30.64
C SER A 270 23.00 -2.39 -30.87
N GLU A 271 21.88 -1.77 -30.53
CA GLU A 271 21.68 -0.32 -30.64
C GLU A 271 22.42 0.42 -29.53
N GLN A 272 22.47 -0.13 -28.31
CA GLN A 272 23.30 0.40 -27.22
C GLN A 272 24.78 0.33 -27.58
N ASP A 273 25.26 -0.81 -28.10
CA ASP A 273 26.63 -0.98 -28.58
C ASP A 273 26.94 0.02 -29.71
N ARG A 274 25.97 0.25 -30.62
CA ARG A 274 26.09 1.27 -31.68
C ARG A 274 26.18 2.69 -31.10
N LEU A 275 25.33 3.03 -30.13
CA LEU A 275 25.34 4.34 -29.47
C LEU A 275 26.65 4.56 -28.70
N GLN A 276 27.11 3.56 -27.95
CA GLN A 276 28.38 3.58 -27.26
C GLN A 276 29.55 3.75 -28.25
N THR A 277 29.50 3.07 -29.39
CA THR A 277 30.51 3.24 -30.45
C THR A 277 30.51 4.67 -31.01
N ILE A 278 29.33 5.27 -31.19
CA ILE A 278 29.21 6.68 -31.62
C ILE A 278 29.76 7.62 -30.54
N GLU A 279 29.46 7.39 -29.27
CA GLU A 279 29.98 8.19 -28.16
C GLU A 279 31.50 8.07 -28.06
N ASN A 280 32.04 6.85 -28.14
CA ASN A 280 33.48 6.61 -28.18
C ASN A 280 34.13 7.30 -29.39
N PHE A 281 33.49 7.29 -30.56
CA PHE A 281 33.95 8.04 -31.74
C PHE A 281 33.93 9.56 -31.49
N ARG A 282 32.86 10.09 -30.90
CA ARG A 282 32.74 11.51 -30.55
C ARG A 282 33.80 11.93 -29.52
N ALA A 283 34.09 11.06 -28.55
CA ALA A 283 35.11 11.27 -27.54
C ALA A 283 36.55 11.17 -28.11
N GLY A 284 36.78 10.30 -29.11
CA GLY A 284 38.09 10.11 -29.72
C GLY A 284 38.38 10.98 -30.95
N ASN A 285 37.37 11.56 -31.60
CA ASN A 285 37.55 12.31 -32.86
C ASN A 285 37.59 13.83 -32.62
N ARG A 286 38.82 14.36 -32.52
CA ARG A 286 39.10 15.78 -32.32
C ARG A 286 38.48 16.69 -33.39
N ALA A 287 38.44 16.26 -34.66
CA ALA A 287 37.85 17.07 -35.72
C ALA A 287 36.32 17.19 -35.57
N TRP A 288 35.67 16.12 -35.12
CA TRP A 288 34.24 16.14 -34.79
C TRP A 288 33.95 17.06 -33.60
N GLN A 289 34.76 16.98 -32.53
CA GLN A 289 34.65 17.82 -31.33
C GLN A 289 34.77 19.31 -31.66
N LEU A 290 35.81 19.69 -32.43
CA LEU A 290 36.05 21.07 -32.86
C LEU A 290 34.92 21.61 -33.75
N ALA A 291 34.39 20.78 -34.66
CA ALA A 291 33.30 21.18 -35.55
C ALA A 291 31.96 21.40 -34.83
N HIS A 292 31.78 20.82 -33.64
CA HIS A 292 30.54 20.91 -32.85
C HIS A 292 30.69 21.76 -31.59
N GLY A 293 31.71 22.63 -31.52
CA GLY A 293 31.85 23.61 -30.45
C GLY A 293 32.19 23.02 -29.08
N VAL A 294 32.64 21.76 -29.02
CA VAL A 294 33.23 21.21 -27.81
C VAL A 294 34.58 21.93 -27.63
N PRO A 295 34.77 22.71 -26.54
CA PRO A 295 35.99 23.49 -26.37
C PRO A 295 37.21 22.57 -26.41
N ASP A 296 38.24 22.96 -27.15
CA ASP A 296 39.50 22.22 -27.22
C ASP A 296 40.15 22.23 -25.83
N LEU A 297 39.95 21.17 -25.04
CA LEU A 297 40.53 21.03 -23.71
C LEU A 297 42.06 21.05 -23.75
N ALA A 298 42.70 20.78 -24.90
CA ALA A 298 44.14 20.93 -25.05
C ALA A 298 44.60 22.40 -25.07
N VAL A 299 43.69 23.36 -25.29
CA VAL A 299 43.96 24.81 -25.15
C VAL A 299 43.81 25.28 -23.70
N LEU A 300 43.20 24.46 -22.82
CA LEU A 300 43.09 24.73 -21.37
C LEU A 300 44.25 24.15 -20.54
N ILE A 301 45.14 23.33 -21.10
CA ILE A 301 46.33 22.80 -20.40
C ILE A 301 47.51 23.78 -20.50
N GLY A 302 47.24 25.04 -20.17
CA GLY A 302 48.22 26.12 -20.06
C GLY A 302 47.90 27.13 -18.95
N ALA A 303 46.92 26.82 -18.09
CA ALA A 303 46.62 27.63 -16.92
C ALA A 303 47.21 26.96 -15.67
N ASP A 304 47.95 27.76 -14.91
CA ASP A 304 48.60 27.42 -13.64
C ASP A 304 47.73 26.56 -12.71
N GLU A 305 48.36 25.55 -12.11
CA GLU A 305 47.86 24.83 -10.94
C GLU A 305 47.68 25.82 -9.78
N GLY A 306 46.46 26.29 -9.55
CA GLY A 306 46.14 27.12 -8.40
C GLY A 306 44.78 27.79 -8.48
N SER A 307 43.86 27.34 -7.63
CA SER A 307 42.49 27.82 -7.41
C SER A 307 41.43 27.39 -8.44
N ALA A 308 40.80 26.24 -8.16
CA ALA A 308 39.40 25.99 -8.53
C ALA A 308 38.54 26.20 -7.27
N ASP A 309 37.60 27.13 -7.38
CA ASP A 309 36.75 27.72 -6.33
C ASP A 309 35.55 26.85 -5.91
N ASN A 310 35.70 25.53 -5.80
CA ASN A 310 34.58 24.66 -5.40
C ASN A 310 34.99 23.38 -4.65
N GLY A 311 36.01 23.49 -3.80
CA GLY A 311 36.51 22.41 -2.95
C GLY A 311 35.43 21.65 -2.16
N TYR A 312 35.10 20.44 -2.61
CA TYR A 312 34.47 19.44 -1.76
C TYR A 312 35.27 18.14 -1.79
N GLN A 313 36.03 17.90 -0.72
CA GLN A 313 36.62 16.60 -0.38
C GLN A 313 36.22 16.29 1.07
N GLY A 314 35.12 15.55 1.26
CA GLY A 314 34.66 15.10 2.57
C GLY A 314 33.66 13.95 2.44
N GLU A 315 33.69 13.00 3.39
CA GLU A 315 32.74 11.89 3.44
C GLU A 315 31.30 12.39 3.65
N LEU A 316 30.38 11.87 2.85
CA LEU A 316 28.97 12.23 2.89
C LEU A 316 28.32 11.66 4.16
N SER A 317 27.68 12.51 4.95
CA SER A 317 26.81 12.06 6.04
C SER A 317 25.66 11.22 5.50
N GLU A 318 25.13 10.32 6.34
CA GLU A 318 24.02 9.42 6.00
C GLU A 318 22.76 10.20 5.52
N ALA A 319 22.57 11.43 6.01
CA ALA A 319 21.52 12.34 5.53
C ALA A 319 21.80 12.89 4.12
N GLN A 320 23.07 13.15 3.77
CA GLN A 320 23.48 13.54 2.42
C GLN A 320 23.37 12.36 1.44
N GLN A 321 23.71 11.14 1.86
CA GLN A 321 23.48 9.93 1.07
C GLN A 321 21.98 9.69 0.80
N ARG A 322 21.12 9.87 1.81
CA ARG A 322 19.66 9.79 1.63
C ARG A 322 19.11 10.87 0.68
N ARG A 323 19.68 12.07 0.70
CA ARG A 323 19.33 13.16 -0.23
C ARG A 323 19.82 12.87 -1.65
N LEU A 324 21.03 12.34 -1.82
CA LEU A 324 21.53 11.88 -3.11
C LEU A 324 20.69 10.73 -3.67
N GLY A 325 20.31 9.76 -2.85
CA GLY A 325 19.44 8.65 -3.27
C GLY A 325 18.03 9.10 -3.65
N ARG A 326 17.50 10.18 -3.04
CA ARG A 326 16.24 10.80 -3.49
C ARG A 326 16.40 11.56 -4.80
N ALA A 327 17.49 12.31 -4.97
CA ALA A 327 17.79 13.01 -6.21
C ALA A 327 18.02 12.03 -7.37
N GLN A 328 18.73 10.91 -7.11
CA GLN A 328 18.95 9.85 -8.07
C GLN A 328 17.64 9.17 -8.46
N ARG A 329 16.74 8.84 -7.52
CA ARG A 329 15.41 8.32 -7.85
C ARG A 329 14.57 9.31 -8.64
N LEU A 330 14.63 10.60 -8.33
CA LEU A 330 13.96 11.65 -9.11
C LEU A 330 14.53 11.78 -10.53
N VAL A 331 15.84 11.59 -10.70
CA VAL A 331 16.49 11.55 -12.02
C VAL A 331 16.14 10.26 -12.74
N GLU A 332 16.07 9.11 -12.07
CA GLU A 332 15.63 7.83 -12.66
C GLU A 332 14.15 7.89 -13.08
N THR A 333 13.28 8.53 -12.29
CA THR A 333 11.88 8.80 -12.66
C THR A 333 11.81 9.79 -13.82
N ALA A 334 12.59 10.88 -13.80
CA ALA A 334 12.64 11.85 -14.90
C ALA A 334 13.22 11.23 -16.18
N MET A 335 14.22 10.36 -16.09
CA MET A 335 14.79 9.64 -17.23
C MET A 335 13.86 8.53 -17.73
N SER A 336 13.17 7.82 -16.84
CA SER A 336 12.10 6.86 -17.21
C SER A 336 10.95 7.56 -17.94
N SER A 337 10.64 8.81 -17.56
CA SER A 337 9.66 9.67 -18.23
C SER A 337 10.18 10.24 -19.56
N MET A 338 11.48 10.58 -19.64
CA MET A 338 12.15 11.10 -20.83
C MET A 338 12.51 10.02 -21.87
N LEU A 339 12.51 8.74 -21.47
CA LEU A 339 12.78 7.60 -22.36
C LEU A 339 11.52 7.05 -23.03
N ASP A 340 10.32 7.55 -22.72
CA ASP A 340 9.22 7.43 -23.66
C ASP A 340 9.54 8.31 -24.87
N ARG A 341 10.09 7.69 -25.93
CA ARG A 341 10.43 8.33 -27.22
C ARG A 341 9.22 9.04 -27.87
N ARG A 342 8.04 8.91 -27.28
CA ARG A 342 6.80 9.56 -27.68
C ARG A 342 6.53 10.86 -26.92
N ILE A 343 7.35 11.36 -26.00
CA ILE A 343 7.11 12.68 -25.37
C ILE A 343 8.28 13.65 -25.63
N GLN A 344 8.00 14.82 -26.21
CA GLN A 344 9.00 15.85 -26.52
C GLN A 344 8.60 17.22 -25.98
N MET A 345 9.49 17.89 -25.24
CA MET A 345 9.25 19.27 -24.80
C MET A 345 9.41 20.24 -25.98
N ARG A 346 8.43 21.14 -26.15
CA ARG A 346 8.41 22.13 -27.22
C ARG A 346 8.16 23.51 -26.62
N ILE A 347 9.04 24.45 -26.92
CA ILE A 347 8.88 25.84 -26.48
C ILE A 347 7.90 26.52 -27.44
N VAL A 348 6.81 27.06 -26.91
CA VAL A 348 5.84 27.85 -27.69
C VAL A 348 6.09 29.35 -27.49
N PRO A 349 5.81 30.19 -28.49
CA PRO A 349 5.92 31.65 -28.36
C PRO A 349 5.06 32.19 -27.20
N ASP A 350 5.55 33.23 -26.51
CA ASP A 350 4.88 33.80 -25.33
C ASP A 350 3.51 34.43 -25.64
N ASP A 351 3.21 34.73 -26.91
CA ASP A 351 1.91 35.24 -27.36
C ASP A 351 0.91 34.13 -27.75
N MET A 352 1.33 32.85 -27.70
CA MET A 352 0.51 31.70 -28.05
C MET A 352 -0.08 31.04 -26.80
N VAL A 353 -1.38 31.19 -26.56
CA VAL A 353 -2.06 30.53 -25.43
C VAL A 353 -1.95 28.99 -25.58
N ILE A 354 -1.34 28.34 -24.58
CA ILE A 354 -1.29 26.88 -24.49
C ILE A 354 -2.64 26.37 -23.99
N GLU A 355 -3.50 25.95 -24.92
CA GLU A 355 -4.82 25.39 -24.58
C GLU A 355 -4.72 23.97 -23.97
N ASP A 356 -3.67 23.22 -24.33
CA ASP A 356 -3.36 21.90 -23.78
C ASP A 356 -1.84 21.70 -23.75
N ARG A 357 -1.28 21.43 -22.56
CA ARG A 357 0.16 21.26 -22.37
C ARG A 357 0.65 19.93 -22.94
N LEU A 358 -0.22 18.94 -23.12
CA LEU A 358 0.14 17.64 -23.70
C LEU A 358 -0.55 17.46 -25.05
N ARG A 359 0.13 17.83 -26.12
CA ARG A 359 -0.44 17.84 -27.45
C ARG A 359 0.01 16.65 -28.30
N TYR A 360 -0.92 15.77 -28.67
CA TYR A 360 -0.59 14.68 -29.59
C TYR A 360 -0.27 15.19 -30.99
N GLY A 361 0.96 14.95 -31.45
CA GLY A 361 1.53 15.44 -32.69
C GLY A 361 1.10 14.71 -33.97
N GLY A 362 0.26 13.67 -33.85
CA GLY A 362 -0.21 12.85 -34.99
C GLY A 362 0.84 11.91 -35.60
N ASN A 363 2.10 12.02 -35.20
CA ASN A 363 3.24 11.17 -35.60
C ASN A 363 3.65 10.15 -34.53
N GLY A 364 2.80 9.94 -33.51
CA GLY A 364 3.14 9.10 -32.36
C GLY A 364 3.97 9.81 -31.30
N ILE A 365 4.20 11.13 -31.41
CA ILE A 365 4.88 11.96 -30.42
C ILE A 365 3.87 12.94 -29.80
N THR A 366 3.72 12.91 -28.50
CA THR A 366 3.06 13.89 -27.65
C THR A 366 4.04 15.01 -27.30
N TYR A 367 3.67 16.25 -27.56
CA TYR A 367 4.48 17.42 -27.23
C TYR A 367 4.07 17.96 -25.85
N PHE A 368 5.07 18.24 -25.00
CA PHE A 368 4.87 19.00 -23.78
C PHE A 368 5.18 20.48 -24.06
N ASP A 369 4.14 21.28 -24.26
CA ASP A 369 4.27 22.69 -24.63
C ASP A 369 4.53 23.54 -23.37
N VAL A 370 5.58 24.35 -23.41
CA VAL A 370 5.94 25.31 -22.35
C VAL A 370 6.30 26.66 -22.95
N HIS A 371 6.04 27.74 -22.23
CA HIS A 371 6.53 29.06 -22.62
C HIS A 371 8.03 29.23 -22.34
N ALA A 372 8.65 30.22 -22.98
CA ALA A 372 10.09 30.44 -22.86
C ALA A 372 10.47 30.87 -21.43
N ASP A 373 9.62 31.66 -20.78
CA ASP A 373 9.79 32.11 -19.40
C ASP A 373 9.56 30.99 -18.37
N GLU A 374 8.66 30.05 -18.64
CA GLU A 374 8.44 28.84 -17.83
C GLU A 374 9.64 27.90 -17.90
N GLN A 375 10.18 27.70 -19.11
CA GLN A 375 11.42 26.97 -19.30
C GLN A 375 12.58 27.69 -18.59
N GLU A 376 12.68 29.01 -18.74
CA GLU A 376 13.71 29.81 -18.06
C GLU A 376 13.52 29.80 -16.54
N THR A 377 12.30 29.74 -16.03
CA THR A 377 11.98 29.64 -14.59
C THR A 377 12.30 28.26 -14.04
N ALA A 378 12.04 27.19 -14.80
CA ALA A 378 12.48 25.84 -14.45
C ALA A 378 14.02 25.74 -14.46
N VAL A 379 14.67 26.32 -15.47
CA VAL A 379 16.13 26.42 -15.57
C VAL A 379 16.70 27.29 -14.45
N ARG A 380 16.07 28.41 -14.08
CA ARG A 380 16.47 29.27 -12.96
C ARG A 380 16.17 28.64 -11.60
N GLY A 381 15.15 27.80 -11.47
CA GLY A 381 14.89 27.00 -10.28
C GLY A 381 15.98 25.96 -10.07
N VAL A 382 16.37 25.26 -11.14
CA VAL A 382 17.52 24.35 -11.13
C VAL A 382 18.83 25.10 -10.88
N THR A 383 19.02 26.27 -11.50
CA THR A 383 20.20 27.12 -11.31
C THR A 383 20.24 27.76 -9.92
N GLY A 384 19.08 28.06 -9.33
CA GLY A 384 18.93 28.59 -7.97
C GLY A 384 19.16 27.53 -6.89
N VAL A 385 18.82 26.27 -7.17
CA VAL A 385 19.23 25.12 -6.34
C VAL A 385 20.74 24.87 -6.46
N ILE A 386 21.34 25.13 -7.62
CA ILE A 386 22.79 25.05 -7.84
C ILE A 386 23.54 26.23 -7.19
N GLN A 387 23.01 27.46 -7.26
CA GLN A 387 23.66 28.68 -6.75
C GLN A 387 23.38 28.94 -5.26
N GLY A 388 22.22 28.51 -4.74
CA GLY A 388 21.86 28.59 -3.31
C GLY A 388 22.72 27.72 -2.39
N ASN A 389 23.53 26.81 -2.96
CA ASN A 389 24.52 26.02 -2.24
C ASN A 389 25.89 26.69 -2.09
N LEU A 390 26.09 27.94 -2.55
CA LEU A 390 27.42 28.55 -2.67
C LEU A 390 27.75 29.78 -1.80
N THR A 391 26.89 30.29 -0.91
CA THR A 391 27.20 31.55 -0.19
C THR A 391 26.87 31.64 1.31
N SER A 392 26.86 30.52 2.04
CA SER A 392 26.79 30.37 3.52
C SER A 392 25.44 29.98 4.13
N VAL A 393 25.51 29.03 5.08
CA VAL A 393 24.42 28.43 5.85
C VAL A 393 23.75 29.44 6.81
N GLU A 394 24.49 30.46 7.24
CA GLU A 394 23.98 31.47 8.19
C GLU A 394 23.01 32.46 7.52
N GLY A 395 23.23 32.83 6.26
CA GLY A 395 22.29 33.69 5.52
C GLY A 395 20.97 33.00 5.16
N ALA A 396 21.00 31.68 4.90
CA ALA A 396 19.80 30.89 4.63
C ALA A 396 18.98 30.61 5.91
N ALA A 397 19.66 30.39 7.04
CA ALA A 397 19.01 30.20 8.33
C ALA A 397 18.41 31.50 8.88
N GLU A 398 19.11 32.63 8.82
CA GLU A 398 18.61 33.90 9.36
C GLU A 398 17.44 34.49 8.55
N GLY A 399 17.44 34.32 7.22
CA GLY A 399 16.33 34.76 6.36
C GLY A 399 15.03 33.97 6.56
N ILE A 400 15.13 32.67 6.86
CA ILE A 400 13.98 31.78 7.10
C ILE A 400 13.47 31.92 8.54
N THR A 401 14.36 32.11 9.51
CA THR A 401 14.00 32.13 10.94
C THR A 401 13.46 33.49 11.39
N ALA A 402 13.95 34.60 10.82
CA ALA A 402 13.49 35.96 11.19
C ALA A 402 12.12 36.34 10.61
N SER A 403 11.70 35.71 9.50
CA SER A 403 10.41 36.01 8.85
C SER A 403 9.28 35.07 9.27
N GLY A 404 9.59 33.85 9.75
CA GLY A 404 8.56 32.85 10.11
C GLY A 404 8.09 32.88 11.56
N ALA A 405 8.98 33.22 12.51
CA ALA A 405 8.68 33.02 13.94
C ALA A 405 7.79 34.11 14.56
N THR A 406 7.71 35.31 13.96
CA THR A 406 6.87 36.42 14.45
C THR A 406 5.49 36.48 13.77
N PHE A 407 5.29 35.68 12.71
CA PHE A 407 4.03 35.63 11.95
C PHE A 407 3.01 34.63 12.55
N LEU A 408 3.49 33.56 13.19
CA LEU A 408 2.62 32.46 13.65
C LEU A 408 2.10 32.60 15.09
N GLN A 409 2.58 33.57 15.87
CA GLN A 409 2.18 33.72 17.29
C GLN A 409 1.25 34.91 17.57
N THR A 410 0.96 35.74 16.55
CA THR A 410 0.00 36.85 16.65
C THR A 410 -1.10 36.82 15.60
N ALA A 411 -1.26 35.69 14.90
CA ALA A 411 -2.47 35.38 14.16
C ALA A 411 -3.60 35.07 15.17
N ARG A 412 -4.14 36.13 15.79
CA ARG A 412 -5.60 36.23 15.89
C ARG A 412 -6.11 35.92 14.50
N VAL A 413 -7.04 34.99 14.40
CA VAL A 413 -7.78 34.66 13.18
C VAL A 413 -8.25 35.97 12.53
N GLN A 414 -7.42 36.52 11.65
CA GLN A 414 -7.82 37.54 10.71
C GLN A 414 -8.46 36.74 9.61
N PHE A 415 -9.74 36.43 9.82
CA PHE A 415 -10.62 36.10 8.73
C PHE A 415 -10.35 37.09 7.60
N SER A 416 -10.09 36.58 6.40
CA SER A 416 -10.01 37.42 5.21
C SER A 416 -11.29 38.25 5.13
N GLU A 417 -11.20 39.49 4.62
CA GLU A 417 -12.38 40.33 4.41
C GLU A 417 -13.38 39.54 3.52
N GLY A 418 -14.41 38.95 4.13
CA GLY A 418 -15.39 38.10 3.43
C GLY A 418 -15.87 36.84 4.17
N THR A 419 -15.26 36.42 5.28
CA THR A 419 -15.75 35.23 6.03
C THR A 419 -17.09 35.51 6.70
N ASP A 420 -18.11 34.72 6.34
CA ASP A 420 -19.38 34.71 7.08
C ASP A 420 -19.18 33.92 8.39
N ILE A 421 -19.51 34.57 9.51
CA ILE A 421 -19.31 34.03 10.85
C ILE A 421 -20.67 33.80 11.49
N SER A 422 -21.00 32.52 11.69
CA SER A 422 -22.17 32.09 12.45
C SER A 422 -21.76 31.61 13.84
N ASN A 423 -22.63 31.76 14.84
CA ASN A 423 -22.33 31.41 16.23
C ASN A 423 -23.52 30.66 16.86
N LEU A 424 -23.32 29.39 17.19
CA LEU A 424 -24.30 28.56 17.91
C LEU A 424 -24.42 28.93 19.38
N GLY A 425 -23.45 29.69 19.91
CA GLY A 425 -23.41 30.11 21.30
C GLY A 425 -22.92 29.00 22.24
N LEU A 426 -23.55 28.93 23.41
CA LEU A 426 -23.20 28.01 24.48
C LEU A 426 -24.01 26.71 24.36
N ILE A 427 -23.34 25.58 24.28
CA ILE A 427 -23.95 24.25 24.31
C ILE A 427 -23.71 23.65 25.70
N ASP A 428 -24.79 23.52 26.46
CA ASP A 428 -24.75 23.13 27.86
C ASP A 428 -24.91 21.62 28.09
N THR A 429 -24.97 21.22 29.37
CA THR A 429 -24.97 19.82 29.80
C THR A 429 -26.27 19.08 29.49
N GLU A 430 -27.41 19.78 29.45
CA GLU A 430 -28.72 19.15 29.24
C GLU A 430 -29.10 19.07 27.76
N THR A 431 -28.44 19.84 26.91
CA THR A 431 -28.79 19.95 25.50
C THR A 431 -28.00 18.96 24.65
N ASN A 432 -28.66 17.87 24.25
CA ASN A 432 -28.25 17.13 23.04
C ASN A 432 -28.65 17.98 21.84
N LEU A 433 -27.67 18.47 21.09
CA LEU A 433 -27.93 19.28 19.89
C LEU A 433 -27.95 18.38 18.66
N ARG A 434 -28.99 18.51 17.85
CA ARG A 434 -28.99 18.07 16.46
C ARG A 434 -29.50 19.23 15.61
N SER A 435 -28.64 19.79 14.77
CA SER A 435 -28.95 20.96 13.94
C SER A 435 -28.37 20.81 12.55
N THR A 436 -28.95 21.54 11.60
CA THR A 436 -28.43 21.71 10.25
C THR A 436 -28.24 23.21 10.03
N GLU A 437 -26.99 23.65 9.91
CA GLU A 437 -26.65 25.05 9.68
C GLU A 437 -26.35 25.27 8.19
N SER A 438 -26.86 26.37 7.63
CA SER A 438 -26.57 26.75 6.24
C SER A 438 -25.42 27.75 6.23
N LEU A 439 -24.24 27.31 5.81
CA LEU A 439 -23.06 28.17 5.70
C LEU A 439 -22.93 28.71 4.28
N HIS A 440 -22.91 30.03 4.14
CA HIS A 440 -22.70 30.67 2.84
C HIS A 440 -21.20 30.81 2.58
N VAL A 441 -20.65 29.96 1.71
CA VAL A 441 -19.21 29.87 1.41
C VAL A 441 -18.89 30.70 0.15
N PRO A 442 -18.01 31.73 0.26
CA PRO A 442 -17.54 32.47 -0.90
C PRO A 442 -16.71 31.59 -1.84
N GLN A 443 -16.71 31.89 -3.13
CA GLN A 443 -15.87 31.19 -4.11
C GLN A 443 -14.38 31.30 -3.73
N GLY A 444 -13.70 30.16 -3.56
CA GLY A 444 -12.30 30.05 -3.09
C GLY A 444 -12.10 30.58 -1.67
N GLY A 445 -13.20 30.79 -0.93
CA GLY A 445 -13.21 31.38 0.40
C GLY A 445 -13.51 30.34 1.48
N GLU A 446 -13.72 30.85 2.69
CA GLU A 446 -13.97 30.07 3.89
C GLU A 446 -15.10 30.72 4.68
N SER A 447 -15.99 29.88 5.24
CA SER A 447 -17.02 30.28 6.19
C SER A 447 -16.90 29.50 7.48
N ALA A 448 -17.20 30.15 8.60
CA ALA A 448 -16.94 29.58 9.92
C ALA A 448 -18.18 29.60 10.82
N LEU A 449 -18.27 28.58 11.66
CA LEU A 449 -19.27 28.40 12.72
C LEU A 449 -18.55 28.26 14.07
N PHE A 450 -18.98 29.01 15.06
CA PHE A 450 -18.43 28.96 16.41
C PHE A 450 -19.40 28.31 17.39
N PHE A 451 -18.87 27.56 18.34
CA PHE A 451 -19.62 27.07 19.49
C PHE A 451 -18.72 26.95 20.73
N THR A 452 -19.32 27.00 21.91
CA THR A 452 -18.62 26.74 23.17
C THR A 452 -19.29 25.59 23.91
N LEU A 453 -18.51 24.56 24.24
CA LEU A 453 -18.94 23.44 25.06
C LEU A 453 -18.66 23.73 26.54
N THR A 454 -19.66 23.60 27.41
CA THR A 454 -19.46 23.73 28.87
C THR A 454 -18.89 22.48 29.51
N GLU A 455 -18.98 21.35 28.82
CA GLU A 455 -18.53 20.04 29.27
C GLU A 455 -17.99 19.23 28.09
N GLU A 456 -17.55 18.02 28.38
CA GLU A 456 -17.14 17.08 27.36
C GLU A 456 -18.32 16.51 26.57
N LYS A 457 -18.21 16.53 25.24
CA LYS A 457 -19.22 16.01 24.31
C LYS A 457 -18.59 15.09 23.26
N MET A 458 -19.36 14.14 22.77
CA MET A 458 -19.15 13.55 21.45
C MET A 458 -19.71 14.51 20.41
N VAL A 459 -18.85 15.01 19.51
CA VAL A 459 -19.21 15.99 18.49
C VAL A 459 -19.03 15.37 17.12
N ASN A 460 -20.14 15.25 16.41
CA ASN A 460 -20.22 14.77 15.04
C ASN A 460 -20.64 15.94 14.14
N ILE A 461 -19.81 16.26 13.15
CA ILE A 461 -20.03 17.35 12.20
C ILE A 461 -19.78 16.78 10.82
N TRP A 462 -20.71 16.96 9.90
CA TRP A 462 -20.54 16.42 8.56
C TRP A 462 -21.29 17.22 7.50
N MET A 463 -20.89 17.01 6.26
CA MET A 463 -21.62 17.44 5.07
C MET A 463 -21.49 16.36 4.00
N ASN A 464 -22.52 16.21 3.18
CA ASN A 464 -22.38 15.41 1.95
C ASN A 464 -21.68 16.25 0.89
N GLY A 465 -21.01 15.56 -0.03
CA GLY A 465 -20.33 16.18 -1.14
C GLY A 465 -21.29 16.91 -2.05
N MET A 466 -20.81 18.01 -2.63
CA MET A 466 -21.60 18.84 -3.54
C MET A 466 -21.08 18.67 -4.96
N ALA A 467 -21.99 18.50 -5.91
CA ALA A 467 -21.63 18.36 -7.30
C ALA A 467 -20.76 19.54 -7.77
N MET A 468 -19.59 19.22 -8.35
CA MET A 468 -18.63 20.19 -8.89
C MET A 468 -18.01 21.15 -7.88
N ARG A 469 -18.02 20.82 -6.58
CA ARG A 469 -17.30 21.59 -5.56
C ARG A 469 -16.40 20.66 -4.76
N ASP A 470 -15.17 21.10 -4.58
CA ASP A 470 -14.20 20.53 -3.66
C ASP A 470 -14.24 21.38 -2.39
N VAL A 471 -14.60 20.76 -1.27
CA VAL A 471 -14.78 21.47 0.01
C VAL A 471 -14.09 20.71 1.11
N SER A 472 -13.42 21.44 2.00
CA SER A 472 -12.84 20.86 3.21
C SER A 472 -13.55 21.34 4.47
N LEU A 473 -13.54 20.48 5.49
CA LEU A 473 -14.09 20.72 6.82
C LEU A 473 -12.96 20.69 7.85
N THR A 474 -12.74 21.80 8.54
CA THR A 474 -11.75 21.89 9.62
C THR A 474 -12.40 22.20 10.96
N LEU A 475 -11.85 21.64 12.03
CA LEU A 475 -12.25 21.91 13.41
C LEU A 475 -11.03 22.33 14.22
N GLN A 476 -11.08 23.51 14.82
CA GLN A 476 -9.99 24.08 15.61
C GLN A 476 -10.49 24.62 16.96
N GLY A 477 -9.56 24.87 17.88
CA GLY A 477 -9.85 25.45 19.20
C GLY A 477 -9.83 24.43 20.34
N GLY A 478 -10.24 24.90 21.53
CA GLY A 478 -10.19 24.11 22.76
C GLY A 478 -8.81 23.53 23.08
N GLN A 479 -8.78 22.23 23.37
CA GLN A 479 -7.56 21.46 23.66
C GLN A 479 -7.12 20.57 22.49
N LEU A 480 -7.56 20.85 21.27
CA LEU A 480 -7.10 20.09 20.09
C LEU A 480 -5.60 20.37 19.84
N PRO A 481 -4.87 19.41 19.22
CA PRO A 481 -3.49 19.64 18.79
C PRO A 481 -3.34 20.87 17.90
N ALA A 482 -2.12 21.41 17.83
CA ALA A 482 -1.82 22.51 16.91
C ALA A 482 -2.14 22.09 15.46
N GLY A 483 -3.00 22.87 14.79
CA GLY A 483 -3.54 22.54 13.47
C GLY A 483 -4.98 22.00 13.49
N GLY A 484 -5.49 21.58 14.65
CA GLY A 484 -6.86 21.07 14.79
C GLY A 484 -7.06 19.71 14.10
N TYR A 485 -8.29 19.46 13.67
CA TYR A 485 -8.66 18.33 12.82
C TYR A 485 -9.10 18.85 11.46
N SER A 486 -8.77 18.13 10.39
CA SER A 486 -9.16 18.47 9.02
C SER A 486 -9.63 17.22 8.30
N SER A 487 -10.80 17.33 7.68
CA SER A 487 -11.30 16.42 6.66
C SER A 487 -11.22 17.22 5.36
N ALA A 488 -10.30 16.85 4.47
CA ALA A 488 -9.97 17.57 3.25
C ALA A 488 -9.73 16.56 2.14
N HIS A 489 -10.80 15.88 1.79
CA HIS A 489 -10.86 14.92 0.72
C HIS A 489 -10.96 15.65 -0.62
N GLU A 490 -10.23 15.17 -1.63
CA GLU A 490 -10.27 15.80 -2.96
C GLU A 490 -11.61 15.57 -3.66
N GLY A 491 -12.01 16.54 -4.48
CA GLY A 491 -13.20 16.45 -5.33
C GLY A 491 -14.51 16.60 -4.56
N ALA A 492 -15.60 16.05 -5.12
CA ALA A 492 -16.94 16.22 -4.57
C ALA A 492 -17.24 15.26 -3.40
N ALA A 493 -16.27 15.02 -2.52
CA ALA A 493 -16.40 14.07 -1.42
C ALA A 493 -17.29 14.61 -0.28
N GLY A 494 -17.87 13.71 0.50
CA GLY A 494 -18.43 14.07 1.80
C GLY A 494 -17.31 14.38 2.78
N GLU A 495 -17.58 15.19 3.79
CA GLU A 495 -16.62 15.54 4.82
C GLU A 495 -17.19 15.28 6.21
N SER A 496 -16.37 14.75 7.13
CA SER A 496 -16.83 14.45 8.48
C SER A 496 -15.77 14.60 9.57
N VAL A 497 -16.21 15.03 10.75
CA VAL A 497 -15.43 15.10 11.99
C VAL A 497 -16.25 14.43 13.09
N SER A 498 -15.70 13.40 13.73
CA SER A 498 -16.36 12.68 14.82
C SER A 498 -15.40 12.50 16.00
N LEU A 499 -15.44 13.45 16.95
CA LEU A 499 -14.44 13.55 18.01
C LEU A 499 -15.06 13.73 19.39
N ARG A 500 -14.41 13.15 20.40
CA ARG A 500 -14.58 13.51 21.81
C ARG A 500 -13.92 14.86 22.04
N LEU A 501 -14.70 15.90 22.32
CA LEU A 501 -14.19 17.24 22.60
C LEU A 501 -14.39 17.59 24.07
N PRO A 502 -13.35 18.04 24.80
CA PRO A 502 -13.50 18.58 26.14
C PRO A 502 -14.25 19.92 26.14
N SER A 503 -14.52 20.48 27.32
CA SER A 503 -15.06 21.83 27.43
C SER A 503 -14.11 22.85 26.79
N GLY A 504 -14.64 23.76 25.99
CA GLY A 504 -13.83 24.74 25.26
C GLY A 504 -14.61 25.47 24.18
N THR A 505 -13.98 26.47 23.58
CA THR A 505 -14.52 27.16 22.41
C THR A 505 -13.87 26.59 21.16
N TYR A 506 -14.71 26.25 20.19
CA TYR A 506 -14.33 25.61 18.95
C TYR A 506 -14.82 26.42 17.76
N THR A 507 -14.05 26.34 16.68
CA THR A 507 -14.38 26.91 15.37
C THR A 507 -14.41 25.78 14.37
N VAL A 508 -15.50 25.68 13.64
CA VAL A 508 -15.65 24.82 12.47
C VAL A 508 -15.56 25.70 11.25
N SER A 509 -14.69 25.37 10.32
CA SER A 509 -14.60 26.09 9.06
C SER A 509 -14.89 25.16 7.90
N VAL A 510 -15.66 25.67 6.94
CA VAL A 510 -15.87 25.06 5.63
C VAL A 510 -15.18 25.93 4.60
N ARG A 511 -14.23 25.34 3.88
CA ARG A 511 -13.46 26.02 2.86
C ARG A 511 -13.78 25.45 1.49
N ASP A 512 -13.84 26.32 0.50
CA ASP A 512 -13.94 25.97 -0.90
C ASP A 512 -12.53 25.81 -1.50
N ASP A 513 -12.15 24.56 -1.76
CA ASP A 513 -10.85 24.19 -2.34
C ASP A 513 -10.97 23.90 -3.85
N THR A 514 -12.14 24.18 -4.45
CA THR A 514 -12.40 23.97 -5.88
C THR A 514 -11.40 24.73 -6.76
N ASN A 515 -10.74 24.00 -7.68
CA ASN A 515 -9.86 24.61 -8.68
C ASN A 515 -10.65 25.21 -9.85
N TYR A 516 -10.90 26.52 -9.83
CA TYR A 516 -11.70 27.21 -10.85
C TYR A 516 -11.02 27.39 -12.22
N ASP A 517 -9.75 27.03 -12.37
CA ASP A 517 -9.00 27.31 -13.61
C ASP A 517 -9.44 26.43 -14.80
N GLY A 518 -10.26 25.39 -14.58
CA GLY A 518 -10.73 24.42 -15.59
C GLY A 518 -11.96 24.79 -16.43
N GLY A 519 -12.44 26.04 -16.40
CA GLY A 519 -13.38 26.60 -17.38
C GLY A 519 -14.83 26.06 -17.43
N THR A 520 -15.21 25.07 -16.62
CA THR A 520 -16.57 24.48 -16.64
C THR A 520 -17.26 24.34 -15.28
N MET A 521 -16.61 24.75 -14.18
CA MET A 521 -17.20 24.61 -12.85
C MET A 521 -18.16 25.75 -12.52
N ALA A 522 -19.15 25.45 -11.66
CA ALA A 522 -20.09 26.44 -11.16
C ALA A 522 -19.31 27.57 -10.47
N THR A 523 -19.34 28.77 -11.02
CA THR A 523 -18.73 29.95 -10.39
C THR A 523 -19.69 30.59 -9.41
N GLY A 524 -19.15 31.34 -8.45
CA GLY A 524 -19.90 32.06 -7.44
C GLY A 524 -20.06 31.30 -6.12
N ASN A 525 -20.50 32.07 -5.12
CA ASN A 525 -20.75 31.62 -3.76
C ASN A 525 -21.82 30.53 -3.73
N PHE A 526 -21.75 29.65 -2.74
CA PHE A 526 -22.71 28.56 -2.55
C PHE A 526 -23.06 28.41 -1.08
N THR A 527 -24.13 27.66 -0.81
CA THR A 527 -24.56 27.36 0.56
C THR A 527 -24.34 25.89 0.85
N VAL A 528 -23.63 25.61 1.93
CA VAL A 528 -23.36 24.24 2.40
C VAL A 528 -24.28 23.92 3.58
N PRO A 529 -25.05 22.83 3.53
CA PRO A 529 -25.72 22.29 4.70
C PRO A 529 -24.69 21.57 5.58
N LEU A 530 -24.33 22.19 6.70
CA LEU A 530 -23.48 21.61 7.72
C LEU A 530 -24.37 20.93 8.77
N GLU A 531 -24.31 19.61 8.84
CA GLU A 531 -25.04 18.82 9.83
C GLU A 531 -24.19 18.70 11.11
N LEU A 532 -24.82 18.92 12.26
CA LEU A 532 -24.19 18.83 13.58
C LEU A 532 -25.00 17.94 14.52
N GLU A 533 -24.31 17.05 15.21
CA GLU A 533 -24.85 16.28 16.32
C GLU A 533 -23.86 16.29 17.48
N MET A 534 -24.27 16.88 18.61
CA MET A 534 -23.47 16.99 19.82
C MET A 534 -24.22 16.32 20.98
N LYS A 535 -23.63 15.27 21.54
CA LYS A 535 -24.19 14.50 22.66
C LYS A 535 -23.19 14.43 23.80
N SER A 536 -23.65 14.24 25.03
CA SER A 536 -22.75 13.93 26.13
C SER A 536 -21.92 12.68 25.80
N PHE A 537 -20.61 12.74 26.03
CA PHE A 537 -19.74 11.60 25.71
C PHE A 537 -20.01 10.46 26.70
N HIS A 538 -20.42 9.31 26.17
CA HIS A 538 -20.65 8.10 26.94
C HIS A 538 -19.91 6.95 26.27
N SER A 539 -18.83 6.47 26.89
CA SER A 539 -18.04 5.36 26.33
C SER A 539 -18.82 4.05 26.19
N ALA A 540 -20.03 3.96 26.77
CA ALA A 540 -20.95 2.84 26.57
C ALA A 540 -21.65 2.86 25.19
N ASN A 541 -21.84 4.03 24.58
CA ASN A 541 -22.45 4.21 23.26
C ASN A 541 -21.82 5.42 22.56
N ILE A 542 -20.87 5.14 21.67
CA ILE A 542 -20.19 6.17 20.86
C ILE A 542 -20.75 6.09 19.44
N GLU A 543 -21.28 7.19 18.94
CA GLU A 543 -21.85 7.30 17.59
C GLU A 543 -21.07 8.34 16.81
N GLY A 544 -20.89 8.11 15.50
CA GLY A 544 -20.11 8.96 14.63
C GLY A 544 -20.49 8.89 13.17
N ARG A 545 -19.72 9.62 12.38
CA ARG A 545 -19.74 9.71 10.93
C ARG A 545 -18.34 9.49 10.38
N ILE A 546 -18.27 8.84 9.22
CA ILE A 546 -17.05 8.70 8.43
C ILE A 546 -17.28 9.23 7.01
N SER A 547 -16.20 9.70 6.39
CA SER A 547 -16.09 10.17 5.00
C SER A 547 -14.86 9.54 4.36
N ILE A 548 -14.87 9.44 3.02
CA ILE A 548 -13.73 9.03 2.20
C ILE A 548 -13.70 9.85 0.92
N ALA A 549 -12.55 9.94 0.27
CA ALA A 549 -12.35 10.89 -0.83
C ALA A 549 -13.14 10.57 -2.10
N GLU A 550 -13.44 9.30 -2.31
CA GLU A 550 -14.07 8.83 -3.53
C GLU A 550 -15.61 8.96 -3.47
N ARG A 551 -16.18 9.36 -2.31
CA ARG A 551 -17.62 9.28 -2.06
C ARG A 551 -18.24 10.60 -1.63
N PRO A 552 -19.33 11.04 -2.29
CA PRO A 552 -20.02 12.30 -1.96
C PRO A 552 -20.95 12.17 -0.75
N VAL A 553 -20.80 11.13 0.07
CA VAL A 553 -21.70 10.84 1.19
C VAL A 553 -20.90 10.57 2.44
N THR A 554 -21.55 10.70 3.59
CA THR A 554 -20.97 10.29 4.87
C THR A 554 -21.79 9.14 5.44
N MET A 555 -21.12 8.17 6.06
CA MET A 555 -21.76 6.97 6.59
C MET A 555 -21.82 7.02 8.12
N PRO A 556 -22.95 6.62 8.74
CA PRO A 556 -23.01 6.47 10.18
C PRO A 556 -22.18 5.26 10.63
N VAL A 557 -21.54 5.40 11.79
CA VAL A 557 -20.82 4.33 12.47
C VAL A 557 -21.07 4.42 13.97
N SER A 558 -20.99 3.31 14.68
CA SER A 558 -21.10 3.31 16.13
C SER A 558 -20.32 2.19 16.81
N MET A 559 -19.98 2.40 18.07
CA MET A 559 -19.34 1.44 18.96
C MET A 559 -20.10 1.39 20.28
N ARG A 560 -20.64 0.22 20.63
CA ARG A 560 -21.55 0.03 21.77
C ARG A 560 -21.07 -1.07 22.69
N VAL A 561 -21.15 -0.86 24.01
CA VAL A 561 -20.84 -1.90 24.99
C VAL A 561 -21.90 -3.01 24.92
N ALA A 562 -21.44 -4.25 24.75
CA ALA A 562 -22.29 -5.43 24.74
C ALA A 562 -22.46 -5.99 26.16
N ASP A 563 -23.36 -5.35 26.92
CA ASP A 563 -23.83 -5.83 28.22
C ASP A 563 -25.11 -6.67 28.06
N TYR A 564 -25.29 -7.70 28.90
CA TYR A 564 -26.43 -8.62 28.79
C TYR A 564 -27.12 -8.80 30.14
N ILE A 565 -28.44 -8.66 30.15
CA ILE A 565 -29.29 -8.83 31.33
C ILE A 565 -30.29 -9.97 31.11
N GLN A 566 -30.72 -10.62 32.19
CA GLN A 566 -31.81 -11.59 32.11
C GLN A 566 -33.15 -10.85 31.99
N ASN A 567 -33.94 -11.20 30.98
CA ASN A 567 -35.33 -10.76 30.86
C ASN A 567 -36.24 -11.55 31.83
N GLN A 568 -37.55 -11.28 31.78
CA GLN A 568 -38.54 -11.94 32.65
C GLN A 568 -38.63 -13.46 32.43
N ASP A 569 -38.25 -13.94 31.24
CA ASP A 569 -38.22 -15.35 30.86
C ASP A 569 -36.89 -16.03 31.21
N GLY A 570 -35.96 -15.31 31.85
CA GLY A 570 -34.62 -15.79 32.21
C GLY A 570 -33.64 -15.84 31.03
N GLN A 571 -34.03 -15.33 29.86
CA GLN A 571 -33.16 -15.26 28.69
C GLN A 571 -32.24 -14.05 28.78
N LEU A 572 -30.96 -14.24 28.46
CA LEU A 572 -29.99 -13.16 28.35
C LEU A 572 -30.24 -12.35 27.06
N VAL A 573 -30.62 -11.08 27.22
CA VAL A 573 -30.87 -10.10 26.16
C VAL A 573 -29.89 -8.94 26.28
N LYS A 574 -29.54 -8.29 25.15
CA LYS A 574 -28.63 -7.13 25.15
C LYS A 574 -29.25 -5.98 25.95
N ASN A 575 -28.48 -5.38 26.84
CA ASN A 575 -28.88 -4.21 27.62
C ASN A 575 -28.55 -2.94 26.83
N GLU A 576 -29.57 -2.22 26.39
CA GLU A 576 -29.42 -1.00 25.58
C GLU A 576 -29.65 0.30 26.39
N ASN A 577 -29.69 0.20 27.73
CA ASN A 577 -29.88 1.36 28.60
C ASN A 577 -28.56 2.15 28.81
N TYR A 578 -28.00 2.67 27.72
CA TYR A 578 -26.70 3.34 27.72
C TYR A 578 -26.73 4.71 28.44
N ASP A 579 -27.82 5.45 28.31
CA ASP A 579 -28.00 6.76 28.96
C ASP A 579 -28.47 6.64 30.42
N GLY A 580 -29.14 5.54 30.77
CA GLY A 580 -29.76 5.34 32.07
C GLY A 580 -31.17 5.91 32.18
N LEU A 581 -31.80 6.29 31.06
CA LEU A 581 -33.17 6.83 31.03
C LEU A 581 -34.22 5.74 31.26
N ASP A 582 -33.95 4.49 30.85
CA ASP A 582 -34.83 3.37 31.16
C ASP A 582 -34.61 2.90 32.61
N THR A 583 -35.40 3.44 33.53
CA THR A 583 -35.34 3.09 34.95
C THR A 583 -35.70 1.62 35.26
N THR A 584 -36.19 0.85 34.28
CA THR A 584 -36.52 -0.57 34.45
C THR A 584 -35.32 -1.49 34.21
N LYS A 585 -34.24 -0.98 33.61
CA LYS A 585 -33.00 -1.71 33.33
C LYS A 585 -31.82 -1.08 34.07
N PRO A 586 -30.81 -1.85 34.49
CA PRO A 586 -29.57 -1.25 34.97
C PRO A 586 -28.91 -0.43 33.86
N LYS A 587 -28.31 0.71 34.21
CA LYS A 587 -27.53 1.51 33.26
C LYS A 587 -26.32 0.69 32.80
N VAL A 588 -26.04 0.69 31.49
CA VAL A 588 -24.83 0.07 30.93
C VAL A 588 -23.62 0.86 31.40
N ASN A 589 -22.64 0.17 31.99
CA ASN A 589 -21.41 0.82 32.42
C ASN A 589 -20.57 1.24 31.20
N GLY A 590 -19.94 2.41 31.29
CA GLY A 590 -18.95 2.84 30.31
C GLY A 590 -17.71 1.96 30.32
N LEU A 591 -16.91 2.08 29.26
CA LEU A 591 -15.63 1.42 29.14
C LEU A 591 -14.68 1.83 30.27
N ASN A 592 -14.02 0.85 30.86
CA ASN A 592 -12.92 1.02 31.80
C ASN A 592 -11.60 0.70 31.08
N ALA A 593 -10.77 1.73 30.90
CA ALA A 593 -9.47 1.61 30.26
C ALA A 593 -8.45 0.80 31.07
N ASP A 594 -8.65 0.56 32.37
CA ASP A 594 -7.77 -0.30 33.18
C ASP A 594 -7.99 -1.80 32.91
N LYS A 595 -9.00 -2.14 32.10
CA LYS A 595 -9.37 -3.52 31.77
C LYS A 595 -9.22 -3.80 30.28
N PRO A 596 -8.82 -5.03 29.90
CA PRO A 596 -8.96 -5.53 28.54
C PRO A 596 -10.34 -5.28 27.92
N VAL A 597 -10.37 -4.92 26.64
CA VAL A 597 -11.59 -4.83 25.84
C VAL A 597 -11.53 -5.75 24.62
N TRP A 598 -12.64 -6.42 24.33
CA TRP A 598 -12.88 -7.13 23.09
C TRP A 598 -13.73 -6.27 22.16
N VAL A 599 -13.28 -6.07 20.93
CA VAL A 599 -14.01 -5.37 19.87
C VAL A 599 -14.51 -6.40 18.87
N VAL A 600 -15.82 -6.43 18.65
CA VAL A 600 -16.48 -7.37 17.73
C VAL A 600 -16.96 -6.58 16.51
N VAL A 601 -16.50 -6.97 15.32
CA VAL A 601 -16.77 -6.25 14.07
C VAL A 601 -17.43 -7.16 13.04
N HIS A 602 -18.62 -6.80 12.58
CA HIS A 602 -19.36 -7.54 11.56
C HIS A 602 -18.81 -7.27 10.15
N GLY A 603 -19.22 -8.10 9.19
CA GLY A 603 -18.80 -8.00 7.79
C GLY A 603 -19.80 -7.34 6.85
N ARG A 604 -19.61 -7.60 5.55
CA ARG A 604 -20.42 -7.13 4.43
C ARG A 604 -21.90 -7.53 4.58
N GLY A 605 -22.80 -6.58 4.38
CA GLY A 605 -24.25 -6.81 4.42
C GLY A 605 -24.77 -7.35 5.77
N ASP A 606 -23.97 -7.22 6.82
CA ASP A 606 -24.28 -7.64 8.18
C ASP A 606 -24.35 -6.43 9.12
N ARG A 607 -24.66 -6.66 10.39
CA ARG A 607 -24.79 -5.64 11.44
C ARG A 607 -24.48 -6.21 12.81
N GLU A 608 -24.23 -5.35 13.79
CA GLU A 608 -23.91 -5.81 15.17
C GLU A 608 -25.03 -6.64 15.83
N GLY A 609 -26.28 -6.37 15.45
CA GLY A 609 -27.48 -7.01 16.00
C GLY A 609 -27.90 -8.28 15.28
N SER A 610 -27.12 -8.78 14.32
CA SER A 610 -27.42 -10.08 13.71
C SER A 610 -27.21 -11.23 14.70
N SER A 611 -27.90 -12.34 14.49
CA SER A 611 -27.90 -13.48 15.42
C SER A 611 -26.50 -13.99 15.71
N LYS A 612 -25.67 -14.11 14.66
CA LYS A 612 -24.29 -14.62 14.75
C LYS A 612 -23.39 -13.65 15.52
N MET A 613 -23.47 -12.35 15.20
CA MET A 613 -22.63 -11.33 15.84
C MET A 613 -23.03 -11.10 17.30
N ASN A 614 -24.34 -11.07 17.59
CA ASN A 614 -24.86 -11.00 18.95
C ASN A 614 -24.50 -12.25 19.77
N ASP A 615 -24.54 -13.44 19.16
CA ASP A 615 -24.13 -14.69 19.83
C ASP A 615 -22.64 -14.67 20.22
N LEU A 616 -21.77 -14.17 19.33
CA LEU A 616 -20.35 -13.99 19.62
C LEU A 616 -20.10 -12.98 20.74
N ALA A 617 -20.71 -11.80 20.66
CA ALA A 617 -20.58 -10.77 21.69
C ALA A 617 -21.07 -11.27 23.06
N LYS A 618 -22.18 -12.03 23.07
CA LYS A 618 -22.73 -12.69 24.25
C LYS A 618 -21.79 -13.75 24.83
N ALA A 619 -21.18 -14.59 23.98
CA ALA A 619 -20.21 -15.60 24.40
C ALA A 619 -19.00 -14.95 25.10
N LEU A 620 -18.45 -13.89 24.51
CA LEU A 620 -17.36 -13.12 25.12
C LEU A 620 -17.78 -12.46 26.44
N SER A 621 -18.94 -11.79 26.46
CA SER A 621 -19.43 -11.09 27.65
C SER A 621 -19.67 -12.04 28.84
N ALA A 622 -20.17 -13.26 28.57
CA ALA A 622 -20.40 -14.30 29.58
C ALA A 622 -19.14 -14.74 30.35
N THR A 623 -17.96 -14.43 29.84
CA THR A 623 -16.68 -14.72 30.49
C THR A 623 -16.19 -13.59 31.41
N GLY A 624 -17.01 -12.54 31.62
CA GLY A 624 -16.69 -11.39 32.47
C GLY A 624 -15.80 -10.34 31.81
N ARG A 625 -15.66 -10.41 30.48
CA ARG A 625 -14.85 -9.49 29.67
C ARG A 625 -15.64 -8.24 29.29
N GLN A 626 -14.96 -7.12 29.13
CA GLN A 626 -15.56 -5.93 28.54
C GLN A 626 -15.62 -6.11 27.03
N VAL A 627 -16.81 -6.05 26.45
CA VAL A 627 -17.03 -6.27 25.02
C VAL A 627 -17.68 -5.02 24.43
N VAL A 628 -17.20 -4.59 23.27
CA VAL A 628 -17.85 -3.62 22.41
C VAL A 628 -18.16 -4.25 21.06
N THR A 629 -19.30 -3.91 20.50
CA THR A 629 -19.67 -4.22 19.13
C THR A 629 -19.57 -2.95 18.28
N SER A 630 -19.04 -3.10 17.07
CA SER A 630 -19.03 -2.03 16.07
C SER A 630 -20.16 -2.25 15.08
N ASP A 631 -20.90 -1.19 14.78
CA ASP A 631 -21.95 -1.18 13.77
C ASP A 631 -21.61 -0.16 12.69
N TRP A 632 -21.42 -0.68 11.48
CA TRP A 632 -21.16 0.06 10.26
C TRP A 632 -22.05 -0.48 9.12
N GLU A 633 -23.24 -1.01 9.44
CA GLU A 633 -24.17 -1.66 8.51
C GLU A 633 -24.37 -0.84 7.23
N ASP A 634 -24.54 0.48 7.35
CA ASP A 634 -24.78 1.36 6.18
C ASP A 634 -23.56 1.47 5.25
N ALA A 635 -22.35 1.51 5.81
CA ALA A 635 -21.10 1.48 5.05
C ALA A 635 -20.77 0.05 4.54
N ALA A 636 -21.24 -0.98 5.23
CA ALA A 636 -21.02 -2.38 4.88
C ALA A 636 -21.99 -2.91 3.80
N LYS A 637 -23.02 -2.15 3.44
CA LYS A 637 -23.95 -2.49 2.35
C LYS A 637 -23.25 -2.37 1.00
N ASP A 638 -23.52 -3.32 0.11
CA ASP A 638 -23.23 -3.10 -1.30
C ASP A 638 -24.33 -2.24 -1.89
N ASN A 639 -23.96 -1.18 -2.62
CA ASN A 639 -24.94 -0.30 -3.24
C ASN A 639 -25.43 -0.79 -4.62
N GLY A 640 -25.41 -2.10 -4.88
CA GLY A 640 -26.01 -2.71 -6.07
C GLY A 640 -25.04 -3.20 -7.16
N PHE A 641 -25.62 -3.51 -8.32
CA PHE A 641 -25.11 -4.30 -9.46
C PHE A 641 -23.58 -4.40 -9.62
N GLY A 642 -22.99 -5.36 -8.91
CA GLY A 642 -21.64 -5.86 -9.17
C GLY A 642 -20.51 -5.13 -8.46
N PHE A 643 -20.72 -3.95 -7.85
CA PHE A 643 -19.65 -3.19 -7.21
C PHE A 643 -19.62 -3.39 -5.70
N LEU A 644 -18.44 -3.69 -5.15
CA LEU A 644 -18.24 -3.91 -3.71
C LEU A 644 -17.87 -2.62 -2.99
N GLU A 645 -18.69 -1.61 -3.21
CA GLU A 645 -18.46 -0.24 -2.73
C GLU A 645 -18.28 -0.15 -1.21
N GLY A 646 -18.89 -1.07 -0.45
CA GLY A 646 -18.78 -1.06 1.00
C GLY A 646 -17.35 -1.27 1.50
N ALA A 647 -16.49 -1.91 0.71
CA ALA A 647 -15.10 -2.15 1.08
C ALA A 647 -14.24 -0.87 1.05
N ASP A 648 -14.62 0.14 0.27
CA ASP A 648 -13.97 1.46 0.27
C ASP A 648 -13.95 2.09 1.68
N TRP A 649 -14.96 1.77 2.50
CA TRP A 649 -15.13 2.35 3.83
C TRP A 649 -14.27 1.68 4.91
N ILE A 650 -13.67 0.53 4.64
CA ILE A 650 -12.93 -0.27 5.62
C ILE A 650 -11.82 0.54 6.34
N PRO A 651 -10.94 1.29 5.64
CA PRO A 651 -9.92 2.13 6.29
C PRO A 651 -10.52 3.18 7.23
N ALA A 652 -11.58 3.86 6.78
CA ALA A 652 -12.21 4.93 7.54
C ALA A 652 -12.92 4.41 8.79
N VAL A 653 -13.62 3.26 8.69
CA VAL A 653 -14.22 2.58 9.84
C VAL A 653 -13.14 2.18 10.86
N GLY A 654 -12.06 1.52 10.41
CA GLY A 654 -11.00 1.07 11.30
C GLY A 654 -10.28 2.22 12.01
N SER A 655 -9.98 3.30 11.28
CA SER A 655 -9.40 4.54 11.82
C SER A 655 -10.32 5.21 12.84
N TRP A 656 -11.62 5.28 12.55
CA TRP A 656 -12.60 5.86 13.46
C TRP A 656 -12.68 5.06 14.77
N ILE A 657 -12.81 3.73 14.71
CA ILE A 657 -12.87 2.86 15.90
C ILE A 657 -11.59 3.01 16.74
N ALA A 658 -10.42 2.97 16.10
CA ALA A 658 -9.14 3.14 16.79
C ALA A 658 -9.06 4.49 17.52
N SER A 659 -9.53 5.56 16.88
CA SER A 659 -9.58 6.90 17.47
C SER A 659 -10.51 6.95 18.69
N GLN A 660 -11.67 6.28 18.64
CA GLN A 660 -12.59 6.21 19.78
C GLN A 660 -12.02 5.38 20.95
N LEU A 661 -11.31 4.29 20.67
CA LEU A 661 -10.62 3.50 21.69
C LEU A 661 -9.50 4.32 22.38
N LYS A 662 -8.68 5.03 21.60
CA LYS A 662 -7.67 5.96 22.15
C LYS A 662 -8.32 7.07 22.98
N ALA A 663 -9.40 7.65 22.48
CA ALA A 663 -10.16 8.67 23.20
C ALA A 663 -10.77 8.12 24.50
N ALA A 664 -11.14 6.84 24.55
CA ALA A 664 -11.59 6.16 25.75
C ALA A 664 -10.44 5.75 26.70
N GLY A 665 -9.19 5.98 26.32
CA GLY A 665 -7.99 5.76 27.14
C GLY A 665 -7.33 4.39 26.96
N PHE A 666 -7.71 3.61 25.95
CA PHE A 666 -7.11 2.30 25.69
C PHE A 666 -5.76 2.40 24.99
N HIS A 667 -4.86 1.50 25.38
CA HIS A 667 -3.62 1.18 24.69
C HIS A 667 -3.75 -0.12 23.89
N GLY A 668 -2.84 -0.35 22.94
CA GLY A 668 -2.86 -1.52 22.06
C GLY A 668 -2.87 -2.85 22.82
N GLU A 669 -2.10 -2.96 23.92
CA GLU A 669 -2.00 -4.12 24.83
C GLU A 669 -3.35 -4.53 25.45
N GLN A 670 -4.31 -3.60 25.47
CA GLN A 670 -5.60 -3.78 26.10
C GLN A 670 -6.69 -4.18 25.10
N ILE A 671 -6.40 -4.11 23.80
CA ILE A 671 -7.39 -4.27 22.73
C ILE A 671 -7.26 -5.63 22.07
N ARG A 672 -8.36 -6.38 22.05
CA ARG A 672 -8.50 -7.65 21.33
C ARG A 672 -9.65 -7.51 20.35
N ILE A 673 -9.53 -8.07 19.16
CA ILE A 673 -10.51 -7.83 18.10
C ILE A 673 -10.96 -9.18 17.52
N ALA A 674 -12.26 -9.36 17.32
CA ALA A 674 -12.82 -10.45 16.54
C ALA A 674 -13.57 -9.83 15.34
N GLY A 675 -13.04 -10.02 14.14
CA GLY A 675 -13.58 -9.44 12.92
C GLY A 675 -14.03 -10.51 11.94
N HIS A 676 -15.27 -10.42 11.45
CA HIS A 676 -15.84 -11.38 10.49
C HIS A 676 -15.85 -10.84 9.06
N SER A 677 -15.44 -11.64 8.08
CA SER A 677 -15.48 -11.25 6.65
C SER A 677 -14.75 -9.92 6.42
N TRP A 678 -15.39 -8.86 5.89
CA TRP A 678 -14.81 -7.51 5.81
C TRP A 678 -14.49 -6.89 7.16
N GLY A 679 -15.18 -7.29 8.23
CA GLY A 679 -14.86 -6.89 9.59
C GLY A 679 -13.48 -7.36 10.06
N SER A 680 -12.89 -8.40 9.43
CA SER A 680 -11.49 -8.75 9.72
C SER A 680 -10.51 -7.72 9.14
N PHE A 681 -10.81 -7.13 7.99
CA PHE A 681 -10.02 -6.04 7.44
C PHE A 681 -10.17 -4.75 8.25
N VAL A 682 -11.37 -4.47 8.75
CA VAL A 682 -11.56 -3.41 9.75
C VAL A 682 -10.72 -3.68 11.00
N ALA A 683 -10.65 -4.93 11.47
CA ALA A 683 -9.77 -5.31 12.58
C ALA A 683 -8.28 -5.06 12.29
N TYR A 684 -7.82 -5.37 11.08
CA TYR A 684 -6.47 -5.04 10.62
C TYR A 684 -6.23 -3.52 10.64
N GLU A 685 -7.15 -2.72 10.11
CA GLU A 685 -7.03 -1.26 10.11
C GLU A 685 -7.03 -0.67 11.53
N ILE A 686 -7.80 -1.23 12.47
CA ILE A 686 -7.71 -0.84 13.88
C ILE A 686 -6.28 -1.12 14.40
N GLY A 687 -5.76 -2.33 14.19
CA GLY A 687 -4.40 -2.71 14.60
C GLY A 687 -3.33 -1.78 14.03
N LYS A 688 -3.39 -1.52 12.72
CA LYS A 688 -2.51 -0.61 11.98
C LYS A 688 -2.52 0.81 12.54
N ASN A 689 -3.68 1.30 12.98
CA ASN A 689 -3.81 2.62 13.58
C ASN A 689 -3.27 2.70 15.03
N PHE A 690 -2.91 1.57 15.66
CA PHE A 690 -2.19 1.54 16.93
C PHE A 690 -0.67 1.32 16.78
N LEU A 691 -0.17 1.00 15.58
CA LEU A 691 1.27 0.94 15.33
C LEU A 691 1.93 2.30 15.58
N GLY A 692 3.06 2.30 16.29
CA GLY A 692 3.79 3.51 16.70
C GLY A 692 4.27 4.35 15.53
N LYS A 693 3.46 5.33 15.09
CA LYS A 693 3.89 6.38 14.15
C LYS A 693 4.65 7.52 14.82
N ASP A 694 4.59 7.60 16.15
CA ASP A 694 4.98 8.80 16.89
C ASP A 694 6.45 8.78 17.35
N GLY A 695 7.22 7.77 16.91
CA GLY A 695 8.66 7.64 17.18
C GLY A 695 9.04 7.50 18.66
N ASN A 696 8.06 7.30 19.55
CA ASN A 696 8.26 7.45 21.00
C ASN A 696 7.48 6.46 21.89
N THR A 697 6.92 5.37 21.35
CA THR A 697 6.14 4.42 22.18
C THR A 697 6.42 2.97 21.83
N GLU A 698 6.64 2.20 22.89
CA GLU A 698 7.04 0.80 23.03
C GLU A 698 6.12 -0.27 22.38
N ASN A 699 5.19 0.12 21.50
CA ASN A 699 4.22 -0.80 20.92
C ASN A 699 4.45 -0.97 19.40
N ASP A 700 5.35 -1.88 19.09
CA ASP A 700 5.72 -2.27 17.72
C ASP A 700 4.71 -3.22 17.07
N PHE A 701 3.67 -3.65 17.80
CA PHE A 701 2.76 -4.72 17.36
C PHE A 701 1.32 -4.26 17.12
N GLY A 702 0.95 -3.00 17.39
CA GLY A 702 -0.40 -2.50 17.13
C GLY A 702 -1.37 -2.88 18.26
N VAL A 703 -2.08 -4.00 18.16
CA VAL A 703 -3.05 -4.46 19.19
C VAL A 703 -2.70 -5.82 19.80
N GLN A 704 -3.23 -6.10 20.98
CA GLN A 704 -2.90 -7.32 21.73
C GLN A 704 -3.23 -8.59 20.96
N SER A 705 -4.42 -8.67 20.35
CA SER A 705 -4.74 -9.81 19.49
C SER A 705 -5.81 -9.54 18.45
N ILE A 706 -5.74 -10.26 17.33
CA ILE A 706 -6.79 -10.29 16.29
C ILE A 706 -7.28 -11.72 16.08
N VAL A 707 -8.60 -11.90 15.99
CA VAL A 707 -9.25 -13.14 15.56
C VAL A 707 -9.99 -12.84 14.26
N ALA A 708 -9.41 -13.29 13.16
CA ALA A 708 -9.92 -13.15 11.81
C ALA A 708 -10.88 -14.31 11.47
N LEU A 709 -12.17 -14.01 11.45
CA LEU A 709 -13.23 -15.00 11.25
C LEU A 709 -13.66 -15.00 9.79
N ASP A 710 -13.20 -16.01 9.04
CA ASP A 710 -13.47 -16.18 7.61
C ASP A 710 -13.18 -14.91 6.79
N SER A 711 -11.97 -14.35 6.93
CA SER A 711 -11.54 -13.14 6.20
C SER A 711 -11.87 -13.21 4.73
N ALA A 712 -12.54 -12.18 4.19
CA ALA A 712 -13.05 -12.22 2.84
C ALA A 712 -11.93 -12.43 1.80
N LYS A 713 -12.26 -13.13 0.71
CA LYS A 713 -11.42 -13.23 -0.48
C LYS A 713 -11.52 -11.96 -1.29
N ASP A 714 -10.39 -11.52 -1.85
CA ASP A 714 -10.35 -10.46 -2.85
C ASP A 714 -11.18 -10.86 -4.07
N PRO A 715 -12.34 -10.25 -4.30
CA PRO A 715 -13.06 -10.39 -5.54
C PRO A 715 -12.42 -9.41 -6.53
N LEU A 716 -11.27 -9.80 -7.08
CA LEU A 716 -10.66 -9.09 -8.19
C LEU A 716 -11.62 -9.10 -9.39
N PRO A 717 -11.74 -8.02 -10.17
CA PRO A 717 -11.10 -6.70 -10.04
C PRO A 717 -12.01 -5.63 -9.40
N VAL A 718 -12.98 -6.02 -8.57
CA VAL A 718 -14.10 -5.14 -8.19
C VAL A 718 -13.99 -4.54 -6.80
N ASN A 719 -12.99 -4.98 -6.03
CA ASN A 719 -12.71 -4.45 -4.72
C ASN A 719 -11.56 -3.43 -4.79
N SER A 720 -11.82 -2.25 -4.25
CA SER A 720 -10.89 -1.13 -4.11
C SER A 720 -9.99 -1.26 -2.89
N TYR A 721 -10.41 -2.01 -1.87
CA TYR A 721 -9.59 -2.23 -0.70
C TYR A 721 -8.44 -3.20 -1.04
N PRO A 722 -7.16 -2.83 -0.81
CA PRO A 722 -6.01 -3.63 -1.18
C PRO A 722 -5.81 -4.77 -0.17
N ALA A 723 -6.73 -5.74 -0.13
CA ALA A 723 -6.65 -6.80 0.87
C ALA A 723 -5.40 -7.67 0.68
N SER A 724 -4.73 -7.60 -0.49
CA SER A 724 -3.41 -8.19 -0.72
C SER A 724 -2.35 -7.78 0.29
N GLU A 725 -2.46 -6.58 0.87
CA GLU A 725 -1.54 -5.97 1.84
C GLU A 725 -1.86 -6.34 3.30
N VAL A 726 -2.99 -7.01 3.56
CA VAL A 726 -3.42 -7.35 4.92
C VAL A 726 -2.60 -8.51 5.47
N SER A 727 -1.82 -8.23 6.51
CA SER A 727 -1.17 -9.24 7.36
C SER A 727 -1.63 -9.04 8.81
N PHE A 728 -2.35 -10.01 9.37
CA PHE A 728 -2.88 -9.89 10.74
C PHE A 728 -1.77 -9.95 11.80
N ALA A 729 -0.71 -10.71 11.55
CA ALA A 729 0.46 -10.79 12.41
C ALA A 729 1.26 -9.48 12.44
N ASP A 730 1.23 -8.67 11.37
CA ASP A 730 1.99 -7.41 11.30
C ASP A 730 1.38 -6.29 12.19
N VAL A 731 0.12 -6.44 12.58
CA VAL A 731 -0.64 -5.41 13.31
C VAL A 731 -1.24 -5.93 14.62
N SER A 732 -0.80 -7.11 15.07
CA SER A 732 -1.13 -7.62 16.39
C SER A 732 0.01 -8.42 17.03
N LYS A 733 0.01 -8.54 18.36
CA LYS A 733 0.97 -9.40 19.07
C LYS A 733 0.69 -10.90 18.89
N ALA A 734 -0.58 -11.25 18.71
CA ALA A 734 -1.01 -12.60 18.41
C ALA A 734 -2.27 -12.57 17.54
N SER A 735 -2.29 -13.33 16.47
CA SER A 735 -3.40 -13.38 15.54
C SER A 735 -3.82 -14.82 15.25
N TRP A 736 -5.12 -15.07 15.32
CA TRP A 736 -5.75 -16.33 14.89
C TRP A 736 -6.64 -16.09 13.68
N ALA A 737 -6.66 -17.01 12.73
CA ALA A 737 -7.62 -17.02 11.64
C ALA A 737 -8.41 -18.32 11.58
N LEU A 738 -9.72 -18.23 11.40
CA LEU A 738 -10.61 -19.36 11.18
C LEU A 738 -11.19 -19.25 9.78
N LYS A 739 -10.60 -19.94 8.81
CA LYS A 739 -11.13 -19.99 7.45
C LYS A 739 -12.22 -21.03 7.39
N SER A 740 -13.38 -20.61 6.91
CA SER A 740 -14.56 -21.43 6.94
C SER A 740 -15.05 -21.71 5.53
N SER A 741 -15.32 -20.69 4.73
CA SER A 741 -16.08 -20.85 3.48
C SER A 741 -15.23 -20.63 2.22
N PHE A 742 -15.86 -20.82 1.06
CA PHE A 742 -15.31 -20.43 -0.25
C PHE A 742 -15.12 -18.91 -0.39
N PHE A 743 -15.90 -18.11 0.34
CA PHE A 743 -15.75 -16.66 0.38
C PHE A 743 -14.60 -16.23 1.30
N GLY A 744 -14.10 -17.14 2.15
CA GLY A 744 -12.90 -16.96 2.95
C GLY A 744 -11.61 -17.07 2.12
N SER A 745 -10.63 -16.25 2.45
CA SER A 745 -9.31 -16.26 1.82
C SER A 745 -8.31 -17.09 2.62
N SER A 746 -7.81 -18.17 2.03
CA SER A 746 -6.67 -18.91 2.61
C SER A 746 -5.44 -18.02 2.73
N ALA A 747 -5.15 -17.21 1.71
CA ALA A 747 -3.99 -16.32 1.73
C ALA A 747 -4.05 -15.30 2.90
N ARG A 748 -5.25 -14.76 3.20
CA ARG A 748 -5.41 -13.85 4.34
C ARG A 748 -5.42 -14.60 5.67
N ALA A 749 -6.04 -15.77 5.73
CA ALA A 749 -6.02 -16.59 6.95
C ALA A 749 -4.59 -16.95 7.35
N ASN A 750 -3.76 -17.36 6.39
CA ASN A 750 -2.35 -17.72 6.59
C ASN A 750 -1.44 -16.52 6.90
N SER A 751 -1.97 -15.29 6.90
CA SER A 751 -1.24 -14.10 7.39
C SER A 751 -1.38 -13.87 8.90
N ALA A 752 -2.22 -14.68 9.56
CA ALA A 752 -2.26 -14.75 11.01
C ALA A 752 -1.17 -15.68 11.54
N ASP A 753 -0.78 -15.53 12.81
CA ASP A 753 0.21 -16.38 13.46
C ASP A 753 -0.25 -17.83 13.60
N VAL A 754 -1.56 -18.03 13.70
CA VAL A 754 -2.19 -19.35 13.73
C VAL A 754 -3.43 -19.32 12.85
N SER A 755 -3.60 -20.34 12.02
CA SER A 755 -4.72 -20.45 11.10
C SER A 755 -5.34 -21.84 11.14
N PHE A 756 -6.66 -21.90 11.10
CA PHE A 756 -7.42 -23.14 11.07
C PHE A 756 -8.37 -23.16 9.88
N ASP A 757 -8.32 -24.23 9.09
CA ASP A 757 -9.39 -24.55 8.17
C ASP A 757 -10.52 -25.27 8.94
N LEU A 758 -11.73 -24.74 8.87
CA LEU A 758 -12.90 -25.35 9.46
C LEU A 758 -13.46 -26.40 8.50
N VAL A 759 -13.39 -27.67 8.91
CA VAL A 759 -13.70 -28.82 8.05
C VAL A 759 -14.96 -29.51 8.55
N ILE A 760 -15.87 -29.83 7.62
CA ILE A 760 -16.95 -30.79 7.92
C ILE A 760 -16.39 -32.19 7.70
N PRO A 761 -16.52 -33.11 8.67
CA PRO A 761 -16.07 -34.49 8.52
C PRO A 761 -16.53 -35.10 7.19
N SER A 762 -15.63 -35.78 6.49
CA SER A 762 -15.90 -36.36 5.17
C SER A 762 -17.02 -37.41 5.22
N GLU A 763 -17.26 -38.04 6.37
CA GLU A 763 -18.37 -38.96 6.59
C GLU A 763 -19.74 -38.30 6.41
N LEU A 764 -19.83 -36.98 6.60
CA LEU A 764 -21.02 -36.20 6.26
C LEU A 764 -21.02 -35.81 4.78
N GLN A 765 -19.85 -35.59 4.16
CA GLN A 765 -19.73 -35.17 2.77
C GLN A 765 -19.91 -36.29 1.73
N GLU A 766 -19.91 -37.57 2.11
CA GLU A 766 -20.18 -38.68 1.20
C GLU A 766 -21.67 -38.69 0.74
N GLN A 767 -21.97 -37.82 -0.22
CA GLN A 767 -23.29 -37.56 -0.83
C GLN A 767 -23.94 -38.81 -1.48
N ASN A 768 -23.21 -39.92 -1.59
CA ASN A 768 -23.66 -41.15 -2.24
C ASN A 768 -23.92 -42.30 -1.28
N ASN A 769 -24.10 -42.05 0.02
CA ASN A 769 -24.59 -43.10 0.91
C ASN A 769 -26.13 -43.21 0.80
N PRO A 770 -26.69 -44.19 0.04
CA PRO A 770 -28.13 -44.34 -0.12
C PRO A 770 -28.85 -44.72 1.18
N PHE A 771 -28.10 -44.96 2.26
CA PHE A 771 -28.62 -45.34 3.57
C PHE A 771 -28.77 -44.14 4.53
N LEU A 772 -28.47 -42.91 4.11
CA LEU A 772 -28.79 -41.73 4.92
C LEU A 772 -30.31 -41.63 5.08
N ILE A 773 -30.80 -41.68 6.32
CA ILE A 773 -32.22 -41.46 6.60
C ILE A 773 -32.58 -40.01 6.22
N PRO A 774 -33.84 -39.71 5.85
CA PRO A 774 -34.24 -38.37 5.37
C PRO A 774 -33.83 -37.21 6.28
N THR A 775 -33.75 -37.43 7.60
CA THR A 775 -33.26 -36.45 8.57
C THR A 775 -31.77 -36.16 8.45
N GLN A 776 -30.92 -37.15 8.16
CA GLN A 776 -29.50 -36.96 7.90
C GLN A 776 -29.26 -36.23 6.58
N LYS A 777 -30.07 -36.53 5.55
CA LYS A 777 -30.00 -35.81 4.28
C LYS A 777 -30.41 -34.34 4.45
N ALA A 778 -31.49 -34.06 5.18
CA ALA A 778 -31.89 -32.67 5.47
C ALA A 778 -30.84 -31.92 6.30
N LEU A 779 -30.18 -32.60 7.24
CA LEU A 779 -29.05 -32.06 7.99
C LEU A 779 -27.86 -31.76 7.07
N LEU A 780 -27.54 -32.66 6.14
CA LEU A 780 -26.46 -32.47 5.17
C LEU A 780 -26.76 -31.35 4.18
N ASP A 781 -27.96 -31.32 3.60
CA ASP A 781 -28.39 -30.27 2.67
C ASP A 781 -28.37 -28.89 3.38
N ALA A 782 -28.80 -28.84 4.64
CA ALA A 782 -28.72 -27.65 5.47
C ALA A 782 -27.27 -27.27 5.81
N ALA A 783 -26.43 -28.23 6.21
CA ALA A 783 -25.01 -28.00 6.48
C ALA A 783 -24.26 -27.55 5.22
N GLN A 784 -24.61 -28.07 4.04
CA GLN A 784 -24.02 -27.68 2.76
C GLN A 784 -24.47 -26.30 2.31
N ALA A 785 -25.77 -25.97 2.47
CA ALA A 785 -26.25 -24.61 2.28
C ALA A 785 -25.55 -23.63 3.23
N TYR A 786 -25.29 -24.09 4.46
CA TYR A 786 -24.61 -23.34 5.50
C TYR A 786 -23.09 -23.22 5.29
N LEU A 787 -22.43 -24.20 4.66
CA LEU A 787 -21.04 -24.10 4.18
C LEU A 787 -20.86 -22.99 3.15
N ASN A 788 -21.92 -22.73 2.38
CA ASN A 788 -21.95 -21.62 1.45
C ASN A 788 -22.28 -20.30 2.16
N GLU A 789 -22.72 -20.33 3.42
CA GLU A 789 -22.85 -19.13 4.22
C GLU A 789 -21.49 -18.71 4.78
N HIS A 790 -21.09 -17.47 4.49
CA HIS A 790 -19.82 -16.91 4.91
C HIS A 790 -19.64 -16.78 6.44
N GLY A 791 -20.63 -17.15 7.28
CA GLY A 791 -20.74 -16.72 8.68
C GLY A 791 -20.41 -17.74 9.77
N TYR A 792 -20.06 -19.00 9.46
CA TYR A 792 -20.00 -20.02 10.53
C TYR A 792 -18.71 -20.01 11.35
N ALA A 793 -17.62 -19.43 10.86
CA ALA A 793 -16.45 -19.12 11.70
C ALA A 793 -16.85 -18.35 12.96
N VAL A 794 -17.83 -17.44 12.87
CA VAL A 794 -18.36 -16.67 14.01
C VAL A 794 -18.95 -17.58 15.07
N SER A 795 -19.87 -18.46 14.68
CA SER A 795 -20.50 -19.41 15.60
C SER A 795 -19.51 -20.45 16.16
N CYS A 796 -18.55 -20.90 15.33
CA CYS A 796 -17.50 -21.81 15.76
C CYS A 796 -16.65 -21.17 16.87
N PHE A 797 -16.22 -19.91 16.67
CA PHE A 797 -15.43 -19.19 17.67
C PHE A 797 -16.25 -18.89 18.93
N ALA A 798 -17.51 -18.49 18.80
CA ALA A 798 -18.42 -18.31 19.94
C ALA A 798 -18.57 -19.60 20.78
N ASN A 799 -18.67 -20.76 20.12
CA ASN A 799 -18.74 -22.04 20.81
C ASN A 799 -17.37 -22.49 21.38
N LEU A 800 -16.27 -22.16 20.73
CA LEU A 800 -14.92 -22.37 21.28
C LEU A 800 -14.73 -21.61 22.59
N ILE A 801 -15.23 -20.36 22.68
CA ILE A 801 -15.21 -19.57 23.92
C ILE A 801 -16.02 -20.24 25.04
N ARG A 802 -17.16 -20.84 24.71
CA ARG A 802 -18.01 -21.55 25.69
C ARG A 802 -17.41 -22.86 26.16
N ALA A 803 -16.71 -23.57 25.27
CA ALA A 803 -16.09 -24.87 25.54
C ALA A 803 -14.76 -24.77 26.31
N GLN A 804 -14.37 -23.58 26.77
CA GLN A 804 -13.11 -23.43 27.48
C GLN A 804 -13.08 -24.19 28.80
N GLY A 805 -12.03 -24.99 28.97
CA GLY A 805 -11.87 -25.91 30.09
C GLY A 805 -12.31 -27.34 29.79
N GLU A 806 -12.88 -27.62 28.61
CA GLU A 806 -13.11 -29.00 28.14
C GLU A 806 -11.82 -29.62 27.60
N GLU A 807 -11.57 -30.91 27.93
CA GLU A 807 -10.30 -31.60 27.62
C GLU A 807 -9.93 -31.63 26.13
N GLY A 808 -10.91 -31.48 25.22
CA GLY A 808 -10.70 -31.49 23.76
C GLY A 808 -10.17 -30.19 23.16
N PHE A 809 -10.31 -29.05 23.85
CA PHE A 809 -9.92 -27.72 23.36
C PHE A 809 -8.90 -27.02 24.26
N ALA A 810 -8.28 -27.75 25.19
CA ALA A 810 -7.31 -27.20 26.12
C ALA A 810 -6.10 -26.52 25.43
N ALA A 811 -5.78 -26.92 24.20
CA ALA A 811 -4.73 -26.30 23.38
C ALA A 811 -5.12 -24.94 22.76
N LEU A 812 -6.42 -24.63 22.69
CA LEU A 812 -6.96 -23.36 22.19
C LEU A 812 -7.60 -22.60 23.34
N ASN A 813 -6.75 -22.02 24.18
CA ASN A 813 -7.21 -21.22 25.29
C ASN A 813 -7.22 -19.75 24.90
N ILE A 814 -8.37 -19.07 25.01
CA ILE A 814 -8.42 -17.62 24.76
C ILE A 814 -7.49 -16.88 25.72
N THR A 815 -7.16 -17.41 26.90
CA THR A 815 -6.20 -16.75 27.79
C THR A 815 -4.83 -16.61 27.14
N ASP A 816 -4.47 -17.50 26.22
CA ASP A 816 -3.21 -17.43 25.48
C ASP A 816 -3.26 -16.29 24.46
N LEU A 817 -4.38 -16.18 23.71
CA LEU A 817 -4.67 -14.99 22.89
C LEU A 817 -4.62 -13.70 23.73
N GLU A 818 -5.19 -13.73 24.94
CA GLU A 818 -5.22 -12.57 25.81
C GLU A 818 -3.85 -12.18 26.36
N ALA A 819 -2.95 -13.14 26.54
CA ALA A 819 -1.56 -12.90 26.91
C ALA A 819 -0.70 -12.50 25.69
N GLY A 820 -1.22 -12.68 24.48
CA GLY A 820 -0.46 -12.51 23.23
C GLY A 820 0.63 -13.56 23.13
N THR A 821 0.33 -14.77 23.59
CA THR A 821 1.18 -15.94 23.47
C THR A 821 0.58 -16.85 22.43
N LEU A 822 1.40 -17.31 21.50
CA LEU A 822 0.97 -18.34 20.56
C LEU A 822 0.79 -19.67 21.31
N PRO A 823 -0.21 -20.48 20.93
CA PRO A 823 -0.30 -21.84 21.41
C PRO A 823 0.99 -22.58 21.00
N ALA A 824 1.44 -23.53 21.82
CA ALA A 824 2.66 -24.31 21.57
C ALA A 824 2.43 -25.36 20.45
N ILE A 825 2.06 -24.88 19.26
CA ILE A 825 1.76 -25.67 18.07
C ILE A 825 2.97 -25.58 17.14
N PRO A 826 3.54 -26.71 16.68
CA PRO A 826 4.54 -26.68 15.64
C PRO A 826 3.90 -26.19 14.33
N LEU A 827 4.20 -24.94 13.94
CA LEU A 827 3.68 -24.32 12.72
C LEU A 827 4.45 -24.83 11.49
N ASN A 828 3.73 -25.24 10.45
CA ASN A 828 4.32 -25.54 9.14
C ASN A 828 4.14 -24.30 8.24
N ALA A 829 5.24 -23.75 7.73
CA ALA A 829 5.16 -22.56 6.89
C ALA A 829 4.43 -22.86 5.56
N GLY A 830 3.26 -22.26 5.35
CA GLY A 830 2.60 -22.15 4.03
C GLY A 830 1.18 -22.73 3.91
N ASP A 831 0.77 -23.62 4.83
CA ASP A 831 -0.57 -24.22 4.89
C ASP A 831 -1.29 -23.80 6.18
N ALA A 832 -2.60 -24.08 6.28
CA ALA A 832 -3.32 -23.91 7.55
C ALA A 832 -2.63 -24.73 8.65
N ASP A 833 -2.43 -24.13 9.83
CA ASP A 833 -1.72 -24.77 10.94
C ASP A 833 -2.50 -25.95 11.54
N GLY A 834 -3.78 -26.08 11.20
CA GLY A 834 -4.58 -27.25 11.52
C GLY A 834 -5.96 -27.26 10.89
N HIS A 835 -6.66 -28.37 11.10
CA HIS A 835 -8.06 -28.56 10.73
C HIS A 835 -8.91 -28.64 11.98
N MET A 836 -9.96 -27.83 12.06
CA MET A 836 -10.96 -27.91 13.11
C MET A 836 -12.22 -28.55 12.56
N PHE A 837 -12.53 -29.76 13.04
CA PHE A 837 -13.71 -30.49 12.62
C PHE A 837 -14.94 -29.97 13.37
N LEU A 838 -16.02 -29.77 12.62
CA LEU A 838 -17.25 -29.17 13.13
C LEU A 838 -18.40 -30.19 13.23
N ASP A 839 -19.22 -30.04 14.27
CA ASP A 839 -20.61 -30.49 14.30
C ASP A 839 -21.53 -29.27 14.10
N PHE A 840 -22.82 -29.51 13.84
CA PHE A 840 -23.81 -28.43 13.63
C PHE A 840 -25.03 -28.63 14.50
N VAL A 841 -25.51 -27.54 15.11
CA VAL A 841 -26.74 -27.52 15.90
C VAL A 841 -27.65 -26.40 15.40
N GLN A 842 -28.95 -26.68 15.36
CA GLN A 842 -29.95 -25.69 14.98
C GLN A 842 -30.35 -24.88 16.21
N VAL A 843 -30.35 -23.56 16.09
CA VAL A 843 -30.73 -22.63 17.15
C VAL A 843 -31.85 -21.73 16.66
N THR A 844 -32.83 -21.48 17.51
CA THR A 844 -33.93 -20.56 17.25
C THR A 844 -33.89 -19.43 18.26
N ASP A 845 -33.84 -18.20 17.77
CA ASP A 845 -33.93 -16.98 18.57
C ASP A 845 -34.98 -16.02 17.97
N GLU A 846 -34.99 -14.77 18.45
CA GLU A 846 -35.94 -13.73 18.02
C GLU A 846 -35.79 -13.32 16.54
N THR A 847 -34.64 -13.60 15.93
CA THR A 847 -34.36 -13.29 14.52
C THR A 847 -34.75 -14.43 13.57
N GLY A 848 -34.99 -15.63 14.10
CA GLY A 848 -35.38 -16.81 13.33
C GLY A 848 -34.60 -18.06 13.74
N THR A 849 -34.64 -19.07 12.87
CA THR A 849 -33.90 -20.32 13.07
C THR A 849 -32.68 -20.36 12.15
N TRP A 850 -31.51 -20.64 12.73
CA TRP A 850 -30.23 -20.67 12.04
C TRP A 850 -29.34 -21.78 12.59
N TRP A 851 -28.28 -22.14 11.88
CA TRP A 851 -27.34 -23.20 12.31
C TRP A 851 -26.12 -22.62 13.01
N GLN A 852 -25.61 -23.30 14.01
CA GLN A 852 -24.34 -22.98 14.68
C GLN A 852 -23.33 -24.08 14.40
N ALA A 853 -22.12 -23.69 13.99
CA ALA A 853 -20.96 -24.57 13.99
C ALA A 853 -20.47 -24.74 15.43
N VAL A 854 -20.29 -25.99 15.83
CA VAL A 854 -19.75 -26.38 17.14
C VAL A 854 -18.42 -27.08 16.88
N PRO A 855 -17.30 -26.59 17.43
CA PRO A 855 -16.04 -27.29 17.27
C PRO A 855 -16.12 -28.64 17.96
N LYS A 856 -15.66 -29.70 17.29
CA LYS A 856 -15.71 -31.08 17.79
C LYS A 856 -14.34 -31.63 18.12
N THR A 857 -13.42 -31.56 17.17
CA THR A 857 -12.04 -32.05 17.32
C THR A 857 -11.09 -31.13 16.58
N LEU A 858 -9.92 -30.89 17.17
CA LEU A 858 -8.82 -30.17 16.54
C LEU A 858 -7.75 -31.16 16.09
N GLN A 859 -7.38 -31.11 14.82
CA GLN A 859 -6.26 -31.86 14.26
C GLN A 859 -5.14 -30.88 13.89
N ILE A 860 -3.99 -31.08 14.53
CA ILE A 860 -2.75 -30.35 14.26
C ILE A 860 -1.80 -31.36 13.56
N PRO A 861 -1.05 -30.95 12.52
CA PRO A 861 -0.11 -31.80 11.79
C PRO A 861 0.95 -32.54 12.65
#